data_AF-A0A6L9ZX86-F1
#
_entry.id   AF-A0A6L9ZX86-F1
#
_cell.length_a   1.000
_cell.length_b   1.000
_cell.length_c   1.000
_cell.angle_alpha   90.00
_cell.angle_beta   90.00
_cell.angle_gamma   90.00
#
_symmetry.space_group_name_H-M   'P 1'
#
loop_
_entity.id
_entity.type
_entity.pdbx_description
1 polymer ?
#
loop_
_entity_poly.entity_id
_entity_poly.type
_entity_poly.pdbx_seq_one_letter_code
_entity_poly.pdbx_strand_id
1 'polypeptide(L)'
;MVEKAYKFRFYPTPEQESLLRRTLGCVRLIYNKALAARTQAWYEHQERVSYKQTSAMLTSWKKQEDLDFLTEVSSVPLQQGLRHLQAAFTNFFGGRAKYPNFKKKRNGGSAEFTKAAFRWKDGQVYLAKCAEPLPIRWSRQLPQNCVPSTITVKLEPSGRWSVSLRVDDTRDLKLKPVKKQVGIDLGITSLLTTSDGKKVANPKNLQRLHKKLRLAQKSLDRKPDKKSNNYHKARLKVAKIHSKIKDSRLDYTHKLTTQLIRENQTIVVEDLAVKNMVKNHKLARAISDANWAELVRQLVYKAEWYGRELIKIDRYFPSSKRCSNCGHVVEKLPLKIREWDCPECGSHHDRDINASVNILAAGLAVSVCGATVRPEESKSRKAGAMKQKVSNSNVKESRAVPSGQRREDVNEYQCQDNINIYDSSECNLLATQAAMGRNLQVIQLQEKLNSAILVKLQEDDYQGWLKYTDIDKIQPAKTPFKPHIFGETEIREKLPEIIAFTYKAMSIPNYYLWGGTVGPNYDCSGLIQAAFVSVGIWLPRDAYQQEAFCQNISLDKYQLNNQLIVGDLVFFGTGEEADHVGLYLGEGRYIHSSGKSQGRNGIGIDVLSEVGDEVSQRYYQQFRSAARVVRTYIPHDKT
;
A
#
# COMPACT_ATOMS: atom_id res chain seq x y z
N MET A 1 -11.80 18.80 6.83
CA MET A 1 -11.51 19.13 5.42
C MET A 1 -11.33 17.80 4.69
N VAL A 2 -12.05 17.59 3.59
CA VAL A 2 -12.05 16.33 2.85
C VAL A 2 -11.76 16.61 1.38
N GLU A 3 -10.69 16.03 0.84
CA GLU A 3 -10.41 16.14 -0.59
C GLU A 3 -11.44 15.35 -1.42
N LYS A 4 -12.02 16.00 -2.44
CA LYS A 4 -13.00 15.38 -3.33
C LYS A 4 -12.78 15.73 -4.78
N ALA A 5 -13.08 14.77 -5.66
CA ALA A 5 -13.12 15.00 -7.09
C ALA A 5 -14.56 15.01 -7.62
N TYR A 6 -14.96 16.12 -8.23
CA TYR A 6 -16.25 16.27 -8.91
C TYR A 6 -16.07 16.04 -10.41
N LYS A 7 -16.61 14.94 -10.92
CA LYS A 7 -16.54 14.58 -12.34
C LYS A 7 -17.80 15.00 -13.09
N PHE A 8 -17.61 15.71 -14.21
CA PHE A 8 -18.66 16.19 -15.11
C PHE A 8 -18.39 15.81 -16.57
N ARG A 9 -19.45 15.84 -17.37
CA ARG A 9 -19.39 15.79 -18.83
C ARG A 9 -19.17 17.21 -19.36
N PHE A 10 -18.42 17.35 -20.43
CA PHE A 10 -18.37 18.60 -21.20
C PHE A 10 -18.29 18.25 -22.69
N TYR A 11 -18.63 19.22 -23.54
CA TYR A 11 -18.70 19.05 -24.99
C TYR A 11 -17.90 20.18 -25.65
N PRO A 12 -16.57 20.01 -25.80
CA PRO A 12 -15.71 21.09 -26.27
C PRO A 12 -16.16 21.62 -27.64
N THR A 13 -15.90 22.90 -27.89
CA THR A 13 -16.00 23.47 -29.25
C THR A 13 -14.95 22.79 -30.16
N PRO A 14 -15.08 22.88 -31.50
CA PRO A 14 -14.07 22.31 -32.41
C PRO A 14 -12.63 22.76 -32.11
N GLU A 15 -12.45 24.04 -31.78
CA GLU A 15 -11.16 24.65 -31.45
C GLU A 15 -10.60 24.09 -30.13
N GLN A 16 -11.45 24.05 -29.09
CA GLN A 16 -11.10 23.43 -27.81
C GLN A 16 -10.76 21.95 -27.97
N GLU A 17 -11.53 21.21 -28.77
CA GLU A 17 -11.30 19.79 -29.00
C GLU A 17 -9.96 19.56 -29.71
N SER A 18 -9.64 20.37 -30.71
CA SER A 18 -8.34 20.32 -31.41
C SER A 18 -7.18 20.52 -30.43
N LEU A 19 -7.23 21.59 -29.61
CA LEU A 19 -6.21 21.90 -28.61
C LEU A 19 -6.08 20.80 -27.55
N LEU A 20 -7.20 20.29 -27.03
CA LEU A 20 -7.20 19.24 -26.02
C LEU A 20 -6.65 17.92 -26.59
N ARG A 21 -6.99 17.56 -27.83
CA ARG A 21 -6.42 16.38 -28.50
C ARG A 21 -4.92 16.53 -28.72
N ARG A 22 -4.46 17.71 -29.11
CA ARG A 22 -3.02 18.04 -29.22
C ARG A 22 -2.33 17.90 -27.87
N THR A 23 -2.91 18.48 -26.81
CA THR A 23 -2.41 18.37 -25.43
C THR A 23 -2.29 16.92 -24.98
N LEU A 24 -3.35 16.11 -25.13
CA LEU A 24 -3.32 14.68 -24.80
C LEU A 24 -2.29 13.91 -25.63
N GLY A 25 -2.08 14.31 -26.89
CA GLY A 25 -1.04 13.78 -27.78
C GLY A 25 0.36 14.04 -27.24
N CYS A 26 0.65 15.29 -26.89
CA CYS A 26 1.93 15.73 -26.34
C CYS A 26 2.21 15.05 -24.99
N VAL A 27 1.23 15.00 -24.07
CA VAL A 27 1.37 14.31 -22.77
C VAL A 27 1.71 12.82 -22.97
N ARG A 28 1.05 12.16 -23.93
CA ARG A 28 1.35 10.76 -24.27
C ARG A 28 2.77 10.61 -24.82
N LEU A 29 3.18 11.48 -25.75
CA LEU A 29 4.50 11.45 -26.37
C LEU A 29 5.59 11.62 -25.31
N ILE A 30 5.48 12.64 -24.46
CA ILE A 30 6.45 12.92 -23.39
C ILE A 30 6.54 11.77 -22.39
N TYR A 31 5.39 11.23 -21.96
CA TYR A 31 5.38 10.05 -21.09
C TYR A 31 6.12 8.87 -21.72
N ASN A 32 5.85 8.59 -23.00
CA ASN A 32 6.44 7.47 -23.71
C ASN A 32 7.94 7.68 -23.98
N LYS A 33 8.36 8.88 -24.38
CA LYS A 33 9.77 9.23 -24.63
C LYS A 33 10.57 9.18 -23.33
N ALA A 34 10.00 9.66 -22.22
CA ALA A 34 10.62 9.55 -20.90
C ALA A 34 10.68 8.11 -20.39
N LEU A 35 9.65 7.29 -20.63
CA LEU A 35 9.69 5.86 -20.32
C LEU A 35 10.81 5.19 -21.12
N ALA A 36 10.88 5.42 -22.44
CA ALA A 36 11.94 4.88 -23.29
C ALA A 36 13.34 5.29 -22.80
N ALA A 37 13.56 6.57 -22.51
CA ALA A 37 14.85 7.07 -22.02
C ALA A 37 15.25 6.43 -20.68
N ARG A 38 14.31 6.29 -19.72
CA ARG A 38 14.56 5.62 -18.44
C ARG A 38 14.87 4.13 -18.63
N THR A 39 14.11 3.47 -19.49
CA THR A 39 14.30 2.05 -19.82
C THR A 39 15.66 1.84 -20.48
N GLN A 40 16.03 2.67 -21.45
CA GLN A 40 17.31 2.59 -22.17
C GLN A 40 18.50 2.84 -21.22
N ALA A 41 18.48 3.92 -20.44
CA ALA A 41 19.55 4.24 -19.49
C ALA A 41 19.81 3.09 -18.49
N TRP A 42 18.75 2.40 -18.06
CA TRP A 42 18.88 1.22 -17.22
C TRP A 42 19.49 0.03 -17.96
N TYR A 43 18.97 -0.33 -19.13
CA TYR A 43 19.45 -1.52 -19.86
C TYR A 43 20.87 -1.35 -20.42
N GLU A 44 21.25 -0.14 -20.84
CA GLU A 44 22.56 0.12 -21.46
C GLU A 44 23.63 0.52 -20.44
N HIS A 45 23.26 1.26 -19.39
CA HIS A 45 24.22 1.88 -18.46
C HIS A 45 23.95 1.59 -16.98
N GLN A 46 22.89 0.83 -16.65
CA GLN A 46 22.43 0.60 -15.27
C GLN A 46 22.15 1.91 -14.50
N GLU A 47 21.78 2.97 -15.22
CA GLU A 47 21.56 4.29 -14.63
C GLU A 47 20.08 4.53 -14.30
N ARG A 48 19.83 4.99 -13.08
CA ARG A 48 18.49 5.42 -12.65
C ARG A 48 18.23 6.86 -13.09
N VAL A 49 17.34 7.03 -14.06
CA VAL A 49 16.92 8.35 -14.54
C VAL A 49 15.72 8.88 -13.73
N SER A 50 15.96 9.94 -12.96
CA SER A 50 15.03 10.61 -12.06
C SER A 50 13.99 11.50 -12.77
N TYR A 51 13.00 11.98 -12.02
CA TYR A 51 12.07 13.01 -12.50
C TYR A 51 12.81 14.28 -12.96
N LYS A 52 13.80 14.75 -12.18
CA LYS A 52 14.58 15.96 -12.48
C LYS A 52 15.27 15.85 -13.84
N GLN A 53 15.91 14.72 -14.12
CA GLN A 53 16.54 14.45 -15.41
C GLN A 53 15.52 14.42 -16.55
N THR A 54 14.40 13.67 -16.42
CA THR A 54 13.36 13.67 -17.47
C THR A 54 12.70 15.04 -17.68
N SER A 55 12.65 15.89 -16.65
CA SER A 55 12.17 17.27 -16.77
C SER A 55 13.16 18.15 -17.53
N ALA A 56 14.46 17.97 -17.32
CA ALA A 56 15.50 18.66 -18.11
C ALA A 56 15.50 18.20 -19.57
N MET A 57 15.30 16.90 -19.81
CA MET A 57 15.11 16.35 -21.16
C MET A 57 13.91 16.99 -21.86
N LEU A 58 12.78 17.18 -21.17
CA LEU A 58 11.61 17.88 -21.73
C LEU A 58 11.94 19.31 -22.19
N THR A 59 12.75 20.05 -21.43
CA THR A 59 13.20 21.39 -21.84
C THR A 59 14.01 21.34 -23.12
N SER A 60 14.87 20.32 -23.27
CA SER A 60 15.69 20.12 -24.47
C SER A 60 14.85 19.67 -25.66
N TRP A 61 13.92 18.73 -25.47
CA TRP A 61 13.01 18.24 -26.50
C TRP A 61 12.16 19.36 -27.12
N LYS A 62 11.71 20.33 -26.31
CA LYS A 62 10.96 21.49 -26.84
C LYS A 62 11.75 22.40 -27.78
N LYS A 63 13.09 22.30 -27.78
CA LYS A 63 13.97 23.07 -28.66
C LYS A 63 14.33 22.30 -29.94
N GLN A 64 13.98 21.02 -30.03
CA GLN A 64 14.22 20.22 -31.22
C GLN A 64 13.16 20.58 -32.28
N GLU A 65 13.59 20.76 -33.53
CA GLU A 65 12.72 21.17 -34.64
C GLU A 65 11.55 20.20 -34.86
N ASP A 66 11.77 18.89 -34.66
CA ASP A 66 10.75 17.86 -34.81
C ASP A 66 9.75 17.78 -33.65
N LEU A 67 9.99 18.51 -32.55
CA LEU A 67 9.20 18.49 -31.31
C LEU A 67 8.82 19.89 -30.80
N ASP A 68 9.01 20.93 -31.62
CA ASP A 68 8.70 22.32 -31.31
C ASP A 68 7.21 22.53 -30.95
N PHE A 69 6.31 21.73 -31.54
CA PHE A 69 4.86 21.72 -31.30
C PHE A 69 4.49 21.44 -29.83
N LEU A 70 5.42 20.92 -29.02
CA LEU A 70 5.26 20.80 -27.57
C LEU A 70 5.09 22.16 -26.87
N THR A 71 5.47 23.27 -27.53
CA THR A 71 5.31 24.64 -27.03
C THR A 71 3.92 25.22 -27.30
N GLU A 72 3.17 24.64 -28.23
CA GLU A 72 1.81 25.07 -28.58
C GLU A 72 0.80 24.77 -27.45
N VAL A 73 1.12 23.82 -26.57
CA VAL A 73 0.29 23.41 -25.43
C VAL A 73 0.88 23.89 -24.11
N SER A 74 0.06 23.95 -23.07
CA SER A 74 0.56 24.29 -21.73
C SER A 74 1.65 23.30 -21.27
N SER A 75 2.73 23.82 -20.69
CA SER A 75 3.83 23.01 -20.14
C SER A 75 3.41 22.18 -18.93
N VAL A 76 2.40 22.63 -18.18
CA VAL A 76 1.94 22.01 -16.93
C VAL A 76 1.44 20.58 -17.17
N PRO A 77 0.50 20.30 -18.09
CA PRO A 77 0.14 18.92 -18.44
C PRO A 77 1.31 18.03 -18.84
N LEU A 78 2.31 18.55 -19.55
CA LEU A 78 3.49 17.78 -19.95
C LEU A 78 4.32 17.36 -18.74
N GLN A 79 4.58 18.29 -17.83
CA GLN A 79 5.27 18.03 -16.56
C GLN A 79 4.48 17.07 -15.67
N GLN A 80 3.14 17.20 -15.61
CA GLN A 80 2.29 16.24 -14.89
C GLN A 80 2.35 14.85 -15.53
N GLY A 81 2.46 14.75 -16.85
CA GLY A 81 2.73 13.49 -17.55
C GLY A 81 3.99 12.78 -17.04
N LEU A 82 5.08 13.53 -16.82
CA LEU A 82 6.31 13.00 -16.22
C LEU A 82 6.14 12.62 -14.75
N ARG A 83 5.37 13.40 -13.97
CA ARG A 83 5.06 13.06 -12.56
C ARG A 83 4.23 11.79 -12.45
N HIS A 84 3.28 11.58 -13.36
CA HIS A 84 2.51 10.35 -13.43
C HIS A 84 3.40 9.15 -13.78
N LEU A 85 4.43 9.33 -14.62
CA LEU A 85 5.44 8.29 -14.87
C LEU A 85 6.25 8.00 -13.61
N GLN A 86 6.70 9.04 -12.89
CA GLN A 86 7.40 8.87 -11.62
C GLN A 86 6.57 8.07 -10.61
N ALA A 87 5.30 8.43 -10.43
CA ALA A 87 4.39 7.70 -9.56
C ALA A 87 4.17 6.25 -10.03
N ALA A 88 4.17 5.99 -11.34
CA ALA A 88 4.09 4.63 -11.86
C ALA A 88 5.32 3.80 -11.47
N PHE A 89 6.53 4.37 -11.56
CA PHE A 89 7.76 3.74 -11.08
C PHE A 89 7.77 3.55 -9.55
N THR A 90 7.39 4.55 -8.77
CA THR A 90 7.29 4.41 -7.30
C THR A 90 6.32 3.30 -6.89
N ASN A 91 5.22 3.11 -7.63
CA ASN A 91 4.31 1.99 -7.39
C ASN A 91 4.87 0.64 -7.87
N PHE A 92 5.64 0.63 -8.95
CA PHE A 92 6.32 -0.57 -9.44
C PHE A 92 7.36 -1.07 -8.44
N PHE A 93 8.28 -0.20 -8.02
CA PHE A 93 9.31 -0.54 -7.04
C PHE A 93 8.71 -0.92 -5.69
N GLY A 94 7.63 -0.27 -5.25
CA GLY A 94 6.91 -0.67 -4.05
C GLY A 94 6.04 -1.93 -4.20
N GLY A 95 6.17 -2.73 -5.27
CA GLY A 95 5.41 -3.96 -5.48
C GLY A 95 3.89 -3.79 -5.68
N ARG A 96 3.40 -2.54 -5.79
CA ARG A 96 1.97 -2.19 -5.89
C ARG A 96 1.46 -2.21 -7.33
N ALA A 97 2.34 -2.10 -8.31
CA ALA A 97 2.02 -2.12 -9.73
C ALA A 97 3.07 -2.92 -10.54
N LYS A 98 2.72 -3.29 -11.77
CA LYS A 98 3.69 -3.82 -12.74
C LYS A 98 4.48 -2.68 -13.38
N TYR A 99 5.56 -3.04 -14.09
CA TYR A 99 6.38 -2.09 -14.84
C TYR A 99 5.53 -1.16 -15.73
N PRO A 100 5.84 0.15 -15.78
CA PRO A 100 5.07 1.10 -16.59
C PRO A 100 5.05 0.72 -18.07
N ASN A 101 3.90 0.88 -18.72
CA ASN A 101 3.72 0.53 -20.14
C ASN A 101 3.55 1.77 -21.01
N PHE A 102 3.96 1.67 -22.28
CA PHE A 102 3.71 2.70 -23.29
C PHE A 102 2.21 3.00 -23.44
N LYS A 103 1.87 4.29 -23.38
CA LYS A 103 0.51 4.79 -23.58
C LYS A 103 0.14 4.76 -25.06
N LYS A 104 -1.06 4.29 -25.38
CA LYS A 104 -1.58 4.13 -26.76
C LYS A 104 -2.68 5.15 -27.07
N LYS A 105 -2.62 5.83 -28.23
CA LYS A 105 -3.59 6.86 -28.67
C LYS A 105 -5.05 6.35 -28.65
N ARG A 106 -5.27 5.09 -29.04
CA ARG A 106 -6.61 4.47 -29.10
C ARG A 106 -7.29 4.29 -27.74
N ASN A 107 -6.53 4.37 -26.64
CA ASN A 107 -7.07 4.25 -25.28
C ASN A 107 -7.60 5.59 -24.74
N GLY A 108 -7.61 6.64 -25.57
CA GLY A 108 -7.91 8.00 -25.14
C GLY A 108 -6.71 8.64 -24.44
N GLY A 109 -6.96 9.42 -23.40
CA GLY A 109 -5.91 10.08 -22.62
C GLY A 109 -6.46 10.99 -21.54
N SER A 110 -5.58 11.46 -20.67
CA SER A 110 -5.88 12.50 -19.69
C SER A 110 -4.76 13.53 -19.61
N ALA A 111 -5.13 14.77 -19.30
CA ALA A 111 -4.24 15.88 -19.01
C ALA A 111 -4.66 16.50 -17.68
N GLU A 112 -3.69 16.72 -16.81
CA GLU A 112 -3.87 17.33 -15.50
C GLU A 112 -3.33 18.76 -15.51
N PHE A 113 -4.13 19.69 -15.02
CA PHE A 113 -3.86 21.11 -14.95
C PHE A 113 -3.86 21.52 -13.47
N THR A 114 -2.75 22.06 -12.99
CA THR A 114 -2.66 22.70 -11.67
C THR A 114 -3.00 24.19 -11.78
N LYS A 115 -3.07 24.92 -10.65
CA LYS A 115 -3.52 26.32 -10.59
C LYS A 115 -2.83 27.27 -11.60
N ALA A 116 -1.58 27.00 -11.98
CA ALA A 116 -0.87 27.81 -12.97
C ALA A 116 -1.40 27.64 -14.42
N ALA A 117 -2.20 26.61 -14.69
CA ALA A 117 -2.66 26.25 -16.04
C ALA A 117 -4.20 26.19 -16.17
N PHE A 118 -4.94 26.72 -15.21
CA PHE A 118 -6.36 26.98 -15.34
C PHE A 118 -6.77 28.18 -14.48
N ARG A 119 -7.89 28.81 -14.84
CA ARG A 119 -8.55 29.83 -14.02
C ARG A 119 -9.95 29.34 -13.66
N TRP A 120 -10.35 29.57 -12.40
CA TRP A 120 -11.71 29.40 -11.92
C TRP A 120 -12.31 30.79 -11.74
N LYS A 121 -13.31 31.14 -12.56
CA LYS A 121 -13.95 32.46 -12.55
C LYS A 121 -15.44 32.29 -12.76
N ASP A 122 -16.25 32.94 -11.93
CA ASP A 122 -17.72 32.95 -12.03
C ASP A 122 -18.34 31.54 -12.16
N GLY A 123 -17.80 30.56 -11.43
CA GLY A 123 -18.26 29.17 -11.48
C GLY A 123 -17.85 28.40 -12.74
N GLN A 124 -17.00 28.98 -13.59
CA GLN A 124 -16.56 28.41 -14.85
C GLN A 124 -15.06 28.05 -14.84
N VAL A 125 -14.70 27.08 -15.69
CA VAL A 125 -13.33 26.60 -15.86
C VAL A 125 -12.74 27.12 -17.15
N TYR A 126 -11.65 27.88 -17.07
CA TYR A 126 -10.85 28.29 -18.21
C TYR A 126 -9.53 27.53 -18.17
N LEU A 127 -9.18 26.80 -19.21
CA LEU A 127 -7.88 26.14 -19.30
C LEU A 127 -6.85 27.06 -19.98
N ALA A 128 -5.57 26.89 -19.63
CA ALA A 128 -4.50 27.56 -20.34
C ALA A 128 -4.57 27.28 -21.85
N LYS A 129 -4.34 28.33 -22.66
CA LYS A 129 -4.47 28.33 -24.13
C LYS A 129 -5.89 28.16 -24.67
N CYS A 130 -6.92 28.07 -23.81
CA CYS A 130 -8.32 28.23 -24.21
C CYS A 130 -8.78 29.66 -23.91
N ALA A 131 -9.36 30.35 -24.91
CA ALA A 131 -9.96 31.67 -24.70
C ALA A 131 -11.28 31.58 -23.93
N GLU A 132 -12.13 30.62 -24.31
CA GLU A 132 -13.46 30.41 -23.76
C GLU A 132 -13.46 29.40 -22.60
N PRO A 133 -14.45 29.48 -21.68
CA PRO A 133 -14.63 28.48 -20.63
C PRO A 133 -14.97 27.11 -21.23
N LEU A 134 -14.66 26.05 -20.51
CA LEU A 134 -15.10 24.72 -20.89
C LEU A 134 -16.64 24.63 -20.81
N PRO A 135 -17.32 24.16 -21.86
CA PRO A 135 -18.77 23.96 -21.90
C PRO A 135 -19.17 22.72 -21.08
N ILE A 136 -19.07 22.84 -19.75
CA ILE A 136 -19.38 21.80 -18.78
C ILE A 136 -20.89 21.65 -18.63
N ARG A 137 -21.38 20.40 -18.67
CA ARG A 137 -22.74 20.06 -18.27
C ARG A 137 -22.76 19.82 -16.76
N TRP A 138 -23.13 20.85 -16.02
CA TRP A 138 -23.26 20.83 -14.58
C TRP A 138 -24.45 19.98 -14.15
N SER A 139 -24.19 18.79 -13.60
CA SER A 139 -25.23 17.94 -13.00
C SER A 139 -25.41 18.20 -11.49
N ARG A 140 -24.52 18.99 -10.90
CA ARG A 140 -24.52 19.48 -9.52
C ARG A 140 -23.56 20.64 -9.42
N GLN A 141 -23.83 21.58 -8.51
CA GLN A 141 -22.91 22.67 -8.21
C GLN A 141 -21.79 22.21 -7.28
N LEU A 142 -20.65 22.90 -7.35
CA LEU A 142 -19.63 22.77 -6.31
C LEU A 142 -20.15 23.43 -5.03
N PRO A 143 -19.71 22.97 -3.84
CA PRO A 143 -20.09 23.63 -2.60
C PRO A 143 -19.64 25.09 -2.57
N GLN A 144 -20.35 25.92 -1.81
CA GLN A 144 -19.98 27.32 -1.65
C GLN A 144 -18.55 27.43 -1.09
N ASN A 145 -17.79 28.41 -1.57
CA ASN A 145 -16.40 28.67 -1.21
C ASN A 145 -15.39 27.55 -1.57
N CYS A 146 -15.80 26.52 -2.32
CA CYS A 146 -14.88 25.50 -2.83
C CYS A 146 -14.32 25.92 -4.19
N VAL A 147 -13.00 26.11 -4.24
CA VAL A 147 -12.27 26.39 -5.49
C VAL A 147 -11.47 25.15 -5.90
N PRO A 148 -11.48 24.75 -7.19
CA PRO A 148 -10.65 23.65 -7.65
C PRO A 148 -9.16 23.89 -7.41
N SER A 149 -8.48 22.91 -6.84
CA SER A 149 -7.02 22.88 -6.71
C SER A 149 -6.36 22.25 -7.94
N THR A 150 -7.06 21.35 -8.62
CA THR A 150 -6.57 20.64 -9.80
C THR A 150 -7.71 20.23 -10.71
N ILE A 151 -7.47 20.33 -12.03
CA ILE A 151 -8.43 19.96 -13.06
C ILE A 151 -7.83 18.85 -13.92
N THR A 152 -8.53 17.73 -14.04
CA THR A 152 -8.14 16.65 -14.96
C THR A 152 -9.16 16.55 -16.08
N VAL A 153 -8.72 16.82 -17.31
CA VAL A 153 -9.50 16.54 -18.52
C VAL A 153 -9.17 15.13 -19.01
N LYS A 154 -10.20 14.39 -19.41
CA LYS A 154 -10.07 13.02 -19.91
C LYS A 154 -10.92 12.77 -21.15
N LEU A 155 -10.31 12.18 -22.16
CA LEU A 155 -10.96 11.58 -23.32
C LEU A 155 -11.01 10.06 -23.13
N GLU A 156 -12.21 9.49 -23.12
CA GLU A 156 -12.39 8.04 -23.08
C GLU A 156 -12.36 7.42 -24.49
N PRO A 157 -12.02 6.13 -24.65
CA PRO A 157 -12.00 5.45 -25.95
C PRO A 157 -13.33 5.51 -26.73
N SER A 158 -14.45 5.77 -26.03
CA SER A 158 -15.78 5.93 -26.61
C SER A 158 -16.00 7.30 -27.29
N GLY A 159 -15.05 8.23 -27.17
CA GLY A 159 -15.16 9.62 -27.64
C GLY A 159 -15.70 10.58 -26.56
N ARG A 160 -15.87 10.12 -25.32
CA ARG A 160 -16.42 10.92 -24.21
C ARG A 160 -15.37 11.84 -23.58
N TRP A 161 -15.64 13.15 -23.59
CA TRP A 161 -14.90 14.17 -22.80
C TRP A 161 -15.45 14.39 -21.39
N SER A 162 -14.63 14.19 -20.37
CA SER A 162 -15.00 14.48 -18.98
C SER A 162 -13.95 15.33 -18.30
N VAL A 163 -14.40 16.19 -17.39
CA VAL A 163 -13.54 16.99 -16.52
C VAL A 163 -13.74 16.55 -15.07
N SER A 164 -12.66 16.44 -14.32
CA SER A 164 -12.70 16.17 -12.87
C SER A 164 -12.07 17.36 -12.14
N LEU A 165 -12.82 17.95 -11.22
CA LEU A 165 -12.41 19.09 -10.41
C LEU A 165 -12.09 18.59 -9.01
N ARG A 166 -10.81 18.61 -8.62
CA ARG A 166 -10.39 18.31 -7.25
C ARG A 166 -10.56 19.55 -6.40
N VAL A 167 -11.31 19.46 -5.32
CA VAL A 167 -11.62 20.53 -4.37
C VAL A 167 -11.43 20.02 -2.95
N ASP A 168 -11.20 20.95 -2.03
CA ASP A 168 -11.20 20.67 -0.61
C ASP A 168 -12.57 21.03 -0.03
N ASP A 169 -13.37 20.02 0.29
CA ASP A 169 -14.71 20.18 0.85
C ASP A 169 -14.57 20.42 2.37
N THR A 170 -14.88 21.63 2.81
CA THR A 170 -14.79 22.03 4.23
C THR A 170 -16.08 21.79 5.01
N ARG A 171 -17.17 21.41 4.33
CA ARG A 171 -18.46 21.16 4.99
C ARG A 171 -18.37 19.96 5.93
N ASP A 172 -19.08 20.05 7.06
CA ASP A 172 -19.41 18.87 7.83
C ASP A 172 -20.50 18.09 7.10
N LEU A 173 -20.20 16.86 6.76
CA LEU A 173 -21.10 15.96 6.03
C LEU A 173 -21.67 14.89 6.92
N LYS A 174 -21.33 14.88 8.21
CA LYS A 174 -21.85 13.90 9.16
C LYS A 174 -23.37 13.94 9.15
N LEU A 175 -23.96 12.76 8.96
CA LEU A 175 -25.40 12.60 9.08
C LEU A 175 -25.76 12.43 10.56
N LYS A 176 -27.01 12.75 10.92
CA LYS A 176 -27.54 12.46 12.26
C LYS A 176 -27.30 10.97 12.60
N PRO A 177 -26.91 10.65 13.84
CA PRO A 177 -26.74 9.27 14.28
C PRO A 177 -28.03 8.47 14.12
N VAL A 178 -27.90 7.21 13.74
CA VAL A 178 -29.00 6.24 13.72
C VAL A 178 -28.63 5.04 14.61
N LYS A 179 -29.60 4.24 15.03
CA LYS A 179 -29.32 3.04 15.86
C LYS A 179 -29.04 1.78 15.03
N LYS A 180 -29.46 1.77 13.76
CA LYS A 180 -29.43 0.58 12.91
C LYS A 180 -27.99 0.17 12.59
N GLN A 181 -27.70 -1.12 12.67
CA GLN A 181 -26.43 -1.73 12.31
C GLN A 181 -26.69 -2.89 11.35
N VAL A 182 -25.76 -3.17 10.44
CA VAL A 182 -25.96 -4.22 9.44
C VAL A 182 -24.67 -4.95 9.09
N GLY A 183 -24.74 -6.27 9.07
CA GLY A 183 -23.70 -7.13 8.47
C GLY A 183 -24.02 -7.41 7.02
N ILE A 184 -23.00 -7.46 6.17
CA ILE A 184 -23.12 -7.63 4.72
C ILE A 184 -22.25 -8.80 4.28
N ASP A 185 -22.90 -9.85 3.79
CA ASP A 185 -22.29 -10.97 3.07
C ASP A 185 -22.27 -10.65 1.57
N LEU A 186 -21.13 -10.82 0.89
CA LEU A 186 -20.96 -10.46 -0.52
C LEU A 186 -20.96 -11.72 -1.41
N GLY A 187 -22.00 -11.85 -2.23
CA GLY A 187 -22.23 -13.04 -3.04
C GLY A 187 -22.23 -12.80 -4.55
N ILE A 188 -22.14 -13.89 -5.31
CA ILE A 188 -22.29 -13.87 -6.79
C ILE A 188 -23.77 -14.00 -7.18
N THR A 189 -24.51 -14.86 -6.49
CA THR A 189 -25.95 -15.09 -6.71
C THR A 189 -26.75 -13.85 -6.35
N SER A 190 -26.56 -13.35 -5.13
CA SER A 190 -26.99 -12.02 -4.69
C SER A 190 -25.74 -11.18 -4.53
N LEU A 191 -25.72 -9.97 -5.08
CA LEU A 191 -24.59 -9.05 -4.94
C LEU A 191 -24.22 -8.85 -3.46
N LEU A 192 -25.23 -8.71 -2.62
CA LEU A 192 -25.08 -8.72 -1.18
C LEU A 192 -26.33 -9.27 -0.48
N THR A 193 -26.12 -9.81 0.72
CA THR A 193 -27.16 -10.22 1.66
C THR A 193 -26.90 -9.53 2.99
N THR A 194 -27.93 -8.93 3.57
CA THR A 194 -27.82 -8.18 4.84
C THR A 194 -28.32 -9.00 6.02
N SER A 195 -27.88 -8.65 7.22
CA SER A 195 -28.29 -9.32 8.48
C SER A 195 -29.76 -9.10 8.85
N ASP A 196 -30.44 -8.13 8.24
CA ASP A 196 -31.89 -7.92 8.35
C ASP A 196 -32.70 -8.69 7.29
N GLY A 197 -32.06 -9.65 6.60
CA GLY A 197 -32.73 -10.59 5.67
C GLY A 197 -32.88 -10.09 4.24
N LYS A 198 -32.42 -8.88 3.90
CA LYS A 198 -32.54 -8.34 2.53
C LYS A 198 -31.45 -8.91 1.61
N LYS A 199 -31.88 -9.48 0.48
CA LYS A 199 -31.00 -9.96 -0.60
C LYS A 199 -31.07 -9.02 -1.79
N VAL A 200 -29.92 -8.46 -2.18
CA VAL A 200 -29.82 -7.52 -3.29
C VAL A 200 -29.16 -8.22 -4.48
N ALA A 201 -29.88 -8.32 -5.61
CA ALA A 201 -29.38 -8.97 -6.82
C ALA A 201 -28.40 -8.07 -7.62
N ASN A 202 -27.55 -8.71 -8.41
CA ASN A 202 -26.67 -8.02 -9.37
C ASN A 202 -27.51 -7.32 -10.47
N PRO A 203 -27.12 -6.14 -10.99
CA PRO A 203 -27.88 -5.44 -12.03
C PRO A 203 -28.24 -6.29 -13.26
N LYS A 204 -29.55 -6.55 -13.44
CA LYS A 204 -30.10 -7.39 -14.53
C LYS A 204 -29.73 -6.91 -15.94
N ASN A 205 -29.52 -5.60 -16.13
CA ASN A 205 -29.22 -5.02 -17.45
C ASN A 205 -27.83 -5.39 -18.01
N LEU A 206 -26.91 -5.88 -17.17
CA LEU A 206 -25.55 -6.23 -17.59
C LEU A 206 -25.51 -7.40 -18.57
N GLN A 207 -26.37 -8.41 -18.40
CA GLN A 207 -26.42 -9.58 -19.28
C GLN A 207 -26.74 -9.19 -20.73
N ARG A 208 -27.72 -8.30 -20.93
CA ARG A 208 -28.08 -7.77 -22.25
C ARG A 208 -26.92 -7.01 -22.88
N LEU A 209 -26.19 -6.22 -22.10
CA LEU A 209 -25.03 -5.47 -22.58
C LEU A 209 -23.87 -6.39 -22.95
N HIS A 210 -23.63 -7.47 -22.20
CA HIS A 210 -22.60 -8.46 -22.54
C HIS A 210 -22.91 -9.23 -23.83
N LYS A 211 -24.19 -9.58 -24.08
CA LYS A 211 -24.60 -10.15 -25.38
C LYS A 211 -24.27 -9.19 -26.52
N LYS A 212 -24.60 -7.90 -26.38
CA LYS A 212 -24.25 -6.85 -27.37
C LYS A 212 -22.74 -6.68 -27.53
N LEU A 213 -21.99 -6.72 -26.42
CA LEU A 213 -20.53 -6.59 -26.43
C LEU A 213 -19.88 -7.73 -27.21
N ARG A 214 -20.30 -8.97 -26.96
CA ARG A 214 -19.79 -10.15 -27.67
C ARG A 214 -19.98 -10.03 -29.19
N LEU A 215 -21.17 -9.60 -29.64
CA LEU A 215 -21.45 -9.40 -31.06
C LEU A 215 -20.60 -8.27 -31.66
N ALA A 216 -20.43 -7.16 -30.93
CA ALA A 216 -19.60 -6.05 -31.37
C ALA A 216 -18.10 -6.41 -31.44
N GLN A 217 -17.61 -7.23 -30.49
CA GLN A 217 -16.25 -7.75 -30.50
C GLN A 217 -16.03 -8.68 -31.71
N LYS A 218 -16.91 -9.66 -31.95
CA LYS A 218 -16.85 -10.51 -33.16
C LYS A 218 -16.83 -9.68 -34.45
N SER A 219 -17.64 -8.63 -34.51
CA SER A 219 -17.68 -7.73 -35.67
C SER A 219 -16.39 -6.93 -35.85
N LEU A 220 -15.74 -6.54 -34.75
CA LEU A 220 -14.43 -5.88 -34.75
C LEU A 220 -13.31 -6.82 -35.18
N ASP A 221 -13.30 -8.05 -34.66
CA ASP A 221 -12.24 -9.04 -34.93
C ASP A 221 -12.22 -9.47 -36.40
N ARG A 222 -13.39 -9.48 -37.05
CA ARG A 222 -13.53 -9.75 -38.50
C ARG A 222 -13.06 -8.61 -39.41
N LYS A 223 -12.55 -7.49 -38.88
CA LYS A 223 -12.06 -6.38 -39.70
C LYS A 223 -10.58 -6.61 -40.04
N PRO A 224 -10.23 -6.86 -41.32
CA PRO A 224 -8.89 -7.27 -41.72
C PRO A 224 -7.89 -6.13 -41.52
N ASP A 225 -8.22 -4.93 -41.99
CA ASP A 225 -7.36 -3.76 -41.85
C ASP A 225 -7.72 -2.95 -40.59
N LYS A 226 -6.76 -2.90 -39.64
CA LYS A 226 -6.84 -2.15 -38.38
C LYS A 226 -6.71 -0.63 -38.54
N LYS A 227 -6.33 -0.15 -39.73
CA LYS A 227 -6.24 1.28 -40.06
C LYS A 227 -7.50 1.81 -40.75
N SER A 228 -8.33 0.93 -41.34
CA SER A 228 -9.57 1.31 -42.01
C SER A 228 -10.56 2.07 -41.13
N ASN A 229 -11.32 2.97 -41.77
CA ASN A 229 -12.44 3.68 -41.14
C ASN A 229 -13.50 2.73 -40.55
N ASN A 230 -13.71 1.57 -41.21
CA ASN A 230 -14.64 0.55 -40.74
C ASN A 230 -14.16 -0.13 -39.45
N TYR A 231 -12.86 -0.41 -39.32
CA TYR A 231 -12.29 -0.87 -38.05
C TYR A 231 -12.44 0.19 -36.95
N HIS A 232 -12.18 1.46 -37.26
CA HIS A 232 -12.36 2.56 -36.30
C HIS A 232 -13.81 2.69 -35.81
N LYS A 233 -14.80 2.60 -36.71
CA LYS A 233 -16.23 2.58 -36.37
C LYS A 233 -16.57 1.39 -35.47
N ALA A 234 -16.11 0.18 -35.81
CA ALA A 234 -16.34 -1.03 -35.01
C ALA A 234 -15.71 -0.93 -33.61
N ARG A 235 -14.48 -0.43 -33.51
CA ARG A 235 -13.77 -0.21 -32.25
C ARG A 235 -14.51 0.78 -31.35
N LEU A 236 -15.00 1.88 -31.91
CA LEU A 236 -15.81 2.86 -31.18
C LEU A 236 -17.10 2.24 -30.64
N LYS A 237 -17.77 1.37 -31.41
CA LYS A 237 -18.97 0.65 -30.96
C LYS A 237 -18.66 -0.22 -29.74
N VAL A 238 -17.57 -0.99 -29.77
CA VAL A 238 -17.11 -1.79 -28.62
C VAL A 238 -16.82 -0.89 -27.41
N ALA A 239 -16.08 0.21 -27.60
CA ALA A 239 -15.76 1.16 -26.53
C ALA A 239 -17.00 1.82 -25.89
N LYS A 240 -18.02 2.16 -26.69
CA LYS A 240 -19.30 2.70 -26.21
C LYS A 240 -20.06 1.69 -25.35
N ILE A 241 -20.07 0.41 -25.74
CA ILE A 241 -20.71 -0.66 -24.94
C ILE A 241 -19.97 -0.88 -23.62
N HIS A 242 -18.63 -0.94 -23.64
CA HIS A 242 -17.83 -1.00 -22.41
C HIS A 242 -18.10 0.19 -21.48
N SER A 243 -18.19 1.41 -22.03
CA SER A 243 -18.50 2.61 -21.24
C SER A 243 -19.88 2.48 -20.59
N LYS A 244 -20.89 2.00 -21.32
CA LYS A 244 -22.24 1.79 -20.79
C LYS A 244 -22.26 0.75 -19.67
N ILE A 245 -21.55 -0.37 -19.82
CA ILE A 245 -21.42 -1.39 -18.77
C ILE A 245 -20.80 -0.78 -17.50
N LYS A 246 -19.69 -0.05 -17.67
CA LYS A 246 -19.00 0.61 -16.56
C LYS A 246 -19.89 1.62 -15.84
N ASP A 247 -20.56 2.49 -16.59
CA ASP A 247 -21.43 3.52 -16.03
C ASP A 247 -22.63 2.89 -15.30
N SER A 248 -23.25 1.85 -15.88
CA SER A 248 -24.34 1.10 -15.22
C SER A 248 -23.91 0.49 -13.89
N ARG A 249 -22.72 -0.12 -13.82
CA ARG A 249 -22.19 -0.67 -12.56
C ARG A 249 -21.93 0.43 -11.54
N LEU A 250 -21.26 1.50 -11.97
CA LEU A 250 -20.88 2.60 -11.09
C LEU A 250 -22.10 3.33 -10.51
N ASP A 251 -23.11 3.60 -11.33
CA ASP A 251 -24.38 4.21 -10.89
C ASP A 251 -25.07 3.33 -9.84
N TYR A 252 -25.19 2.04 -10.12
CA TYR A 252 -25.80 1.09 -9.20
C TYR A 252 -25.04 1.00 -7.87
N THR A 253 -23.71 0.84 -7.92
CA THR A 253 -22.87 0.79 -6.71
C THR A 253 -22.97 2.08 -5.92
N HIS A 254 -22.99 3.26 -6.56
CA HIS A 254 -23.16 4.52 -5.85
C HIS A 254 -24.51 4.64 -5.15
N LYS A 255 -25.61 4.26 -5.82
CA LYS A 255 -26.95 4.28 -5.23
C LYS A 255 -27.04 3.34 -4.03
N LEU A 256 -26.60 2.09 -4.21
CA LEU A 256 -26.64 1.07 -3.17
C LEU A 256 -25.80 1.45 -1.95
N THR A 257 -24.55 1.86 -2.15
CA THR A 257 -23.68 2.25 -1.03
C THR A 257 -24.15 3.53 -0.35
N THR A 258 -24.74 4.49 -1.07
CA THR A 258 -25.36 5.67 -0.43
C THR A 258 -26.57 5.27 0.41
N GLN A 259 -27.41 4.35 -0.09
CA GLN A 259 -28.54 3.83 0.67
C GLN A 259 -28.08 3.17 1.97
N LEU A 260 -27.12 2.23 1.90
CA LEU A 260 -26.58 1.54 3.06
C LEU A 260 -26.01 2.51 4.11
N ILE A 261 -25.29 3.53 3.68
CA ILE A 261 -24.69 4.55 4.56
C ILE A 261 -25.74 5.45 5.22
N ARG A 262 -26.84 5.75 4.53
CA ARG A 262 -27.92 6.56 5.09
C ARG A 262 -28.75 5.79 6.11
N GLU A 263 -28.99 4.52 5.83
CA GLU A 263 -29.86 3.65 6.65
C GLU A 263 -29.17 3.09 7.90
N ASN A 264 -27.84 3.02 7.95
CA ASN A 264 -27.11 2.31 9.00
C ASN A 264 -25.99 3.17 9.62
N GLN A 265 -25.79 3.02 10.93
CA GLN A 265 -24.74 3.67 11.71
C GLN A 265 -23.42 2.90 11.63
N THR A 266 -23.52 1.58 11.76
CA THR A 266 -22.41 0.64 11.65
C THR A 266 -22.70 -0.36 10.54
N ILE A 267 -21.74 -0.51 9.63
CA ILE A 267 -21.79 -1.47 8.53
C ILE A 267 -20.61 -2.41 8.71
N VAL A 268 -20.87 -3.72 8.71
CA VAL A 268 -19.84 -4.75 8.79
C VAL A 268 -19.76 -5.50 7.48
N VAL A 269 -18.56 -5.64 6.92
CA VAL A 269 -18.29 -6.39 5.69
C VAL A 269 -17.14 -7.37 5.95
N GLU A 270 -17.12 -8.48 5.21
CA GLU A 270 -15.92 -9.31 5.11
C GLU A 270 -14.84 -8.64 4.26
N ASP A 271 -13.57 -8.87 4.60
CA ASP A 271 -12.47 -8.57 3.68
C ASP A 271 -12.41 -9.65 2.59
N LEU A 272 -12.39 -9.25 1.31
CA LEU A 272 -12.35 -10.19 0.19
C LEU A 272 -11.06 -10.06 -0.61
N ALA A 273 -10.44 -11.21 -0.90
CA ALA A 273 -9.29 -11.32 -1.78
C ALA A 273 -9.68 -11.23 -3.29
N VAL A 274 -10.44 -10.20 -3.67
CA VAL A 274 -11.09 -10.08 -5.01
C VAL A 274 -10.09 -10.25 -6.16
N LYS A 275 -8.87 -9.71 -6.02
CA LYS A 275 -7.79 -9.87 -7.03
C LYS A 275 -7.44 -11.35 -7.30
N ASN A 276 -7.46 -12.19 -6.27
CA ASN A 276 -7.19 -13.63 -6.40
C ASN A 276 -8.41 -14.37 -6.96
N MET A 277 -9.62 -13.98 -6.54
CA MET A 277 -10.86 -14.63 -6.99
C MET A 277 -11.08 -14.45 -8.50
N VAL A 278 -10.73 -13.28 -9.05
CA VAL A 278 -10.86 -13.00 -10.50
C VAL A 278 -9.89 -13.84 -11.35
N LYS A 279 -8.85 -14.45 -10.77
CA LYS A 279 -7.97 -15.38 -11.50
C LYS A 279 -8.68 -16.67 -11.90
N ASN A 280 -9.79 -17.03 -11.23
CA ASN A 280 -10.63 -18.14 -11.66
C ASN A 280 -11.45 -17.73 -12.89
N HIS A 281 -10.99 -18.14 -14.08
CA HIS A 281 -11.60 -17.76 -15.36
C HIS A 281 -13.08 -18.17 -15.51
N LYS A 282 -13.57 -19.17 -14.76
CA LYS A 282 -14.99 -19.57 -14.77
C LYS A 282 -15.89 -18.54 -14.07
N LEU A 283 -15.40 -17.90 -13.00
CA LEU A 283 -16.16 -16.94 -12.18
C LEU A 283 -15.75 -15.48 -12.40
N ALA A 284 -14.62 -15.23 -13.05
CA ALA A 284 -14.02 -13.91 -13.25
C ALA A 284 -15.01 -12.84 -13.73
N ARG A 285 -15.89 -13.19 -14.67
CA ARG A 285 -16.92 -12.28 -15.19
C ARG A 285 -17.96 -11.95 -14.12
N ALA A 286 -18.51 -12.95 -13.44
CA ALA A 286 -19.55 -12.75 -12.45
C ALA A 286 -19.04 -11.92 -11.25
N ILE A 287 -17.80 -12.17 -10.82
CA ILE A 287 -17.10 -11.38 -9.80
C ILE A 287 -16.88 -9.93 -10.28
N SER A 288 -16.42 -9.76 -11.52
CA SER A 288 -16.23 -8.42 -12.11
C SER A 288 -17.55 -7.65 -12.24
N ASP A 289 -18.65 -8.34 -12.50
CA ASP A 289 -19.99 -7.77 -12.58
C ASP A 289 -20.47 -7.32 -11.20
N ALA A 290 -20.17 -8.10 -10.15
CA ALA A 290 -20.50 -7.78 -8.77
C ALA A 290 -19.77 -6.55 -8.22
N ASN A 291 -18.61 -6.19 -8.76
CA ASN A 291 -17.93 -4.92 -8.46
C ASN A 291 -17.61 -4.74 -6.95
N TRP A 292 -17.38 -5.84 -6.21
CA TRP A 292 -17.22 -5.83 -4.74
C TRP A 292 -16.11 -4.91 -4.24
N ALA A 293 -14.94 -4.93 -4.89
CA ALA A 293 -13.82 -4.08 -4.49
C ALA A 293 -14.19 -2.58 -4.54
N GLU A 294 -14.94 -2.17 -5.56
CA GLU A 294 -15.43 -0.80 -5.68
C GLU A 294 -16.57 -0.54 -4.70
N LEU A 295 -17.47 -1.50 -4.46
CA LEU A 295 -18.52 -1.39 -3.45
C LEU A 295 -17.92 -1.11 -2.07
N VAL A 296 -16.97 -1.92 -1.62
CA VAL A 296 -16.28 -1.74 -0.34
C VAL A 296 -15.50 -0.43 -0.33
N ARG A 297 -14.77 -0.09 -1.40
CA ARG A 297 -14.07 1.21 -1.51
C ARG A 297 -15.04 2.40 -1.36
N GLN A 298 -16.24 2.29 -1.93
CA GLN A 298 -17.26 3.32 -1.80
C GLN A 298 -17.86 3.40 -0.41
N LEU A 299 -18.09 2.27 0.25
CA LEU A 299 -18.50 2.27 1.66
C LEU A 299 -17.45 2.93 2.54
N VAL A 300 -16.16 2.65 2.33
CA VAL A 300 -15.05 3.22 3.13
C VAL A 300 -15.11 4.75 3.12
N TYR A 301 -14.98 5.39 1.94
CA TYR A 301 -14.92 6.84 1.92
C TYR A 301 -16.27 7.49 2.30
N LYS A 302 -17.41 6.84 2.01
CA LYS A 302 -18.72 7.40 2.41
C LYS A 302 -18.93 7.28 3.91
N ALA A 303 -18.48 6.21 4.54
CA ALA A 303 -18.58 6.06 5.99
C ALA A 303 -17.80 7.16 6.69
N GLU A 304 -16.57 7.42 6.22
CA GLU A 304 -15.75 8.54 6.67
C GLU A 304 -16.47 9.89 6.47
N TRP A 305 -17.01 10.16 5.28
CA TRP A 305 -17.71 11.43 5.02
C TRP A 305 -18.94 11.64 5.89
N TYR A 306 -19.76 10.62 6.06
CA TYR A 306 -21.08 10.75 6.67
C TYR A 306 -21.10 10.36 8.16
N GLY A 307 -19.94 10.15 8.78
CA GLY A 307 -19.84 9.79 10.20
C GLY A 307 -20.45 8.43 10.51
N ARG A 308 -20.18 7.44 9.66
CA ARG A 308 -20.57 6.03 9.87
C ARG A 308 -19.35 5.20 10.22
N GLU A 309 -19.56 4.11 10.93
CA GLU A 309 -18.54 3.11 11.20
C GLU A 309 -18.60 2.02 10.11
N LEU A 310 -17.47 1.77 9.43
CA LEU A 310 -17.32 0.62 8.56
C LEU A 310 -16.30 -0.33 9.17
N ILE A 311 -16.73 -1.56 9.44
CA ILE A 311 -15.93 -2.60 10.05
C ILE A 311 -15.62 -3.66 8.99
N LYS A 312 -14.34 -3.96 8.78
CA LYS A 312 -13.93 -5.12 7.98
C LYS A 312 -13.53 -6.24 8.92
N ILE A 313 -14.13 -7.41 8.76
CA ILE A 313 -13.72 -8.61 9.49
C ILE A 313 -12.77 -9.46 8.66
N ASP A 314 -12.03 -10.33 9.34
CA ASP A 314 -11.09 -11.23 8.70
C ASP A 314 -11.78 -12.18 7.71
N ARG A 315 -11.11 -12.42 6.58
CA ARG A 315 -11.64 -13.21 5.45
C ARG A 315 -11.74 -14.71 5.73
N TYR A 316 -11.07 -15.20 6.77
CA TYR A 316 -11.10 -16.60 7.19
C TYR A 316 -12.10 -16.85 8.31
N PHE A 317 -12.78 -15.81 8.78
CA PHE A 317 -13.88 -15.96 9.74
C PHE A 317 -14.97 -16.87 9.13
N PRO A 318 -15.37 -17.97 9.81
CA PRO A 318 -16.27 -18.97 9.23
C PRO A 318 -17.75 -18.53 9.25
N SER A 319 -18.05 -17.33 8.73
CA SER A 319 -19.37 -16.68 8.77
C SER A 319 -20.50 -17.59 8.32
N SER A 320 -20.33 -18.31 7.21
CA SER A 320 -21.35 -19.19 6.65
C SER A 320 -21.48 -20.55 7.34
N LYS A 321 -20.44 -21.02 8.03
CA LYS A 321 -20.40 -22.33 8.72
C LYS A 321 -20.78 -22.23 10.20
N ARG A 322 -20.66 -21.03 10.79
CA ARG A 322 -21.03 -20.78 12.17
C ARG A 322 -22.55 -20.64 12.28
N CYS A 323 -23.18 -21.29 13.24
CA CYS A 323 -24.58 -21.07 13.58
C CYS A 323 -24.72 -19.71 14.26
N SER A 324 -25.58 -18.83 13.75
CA SER A 324 -25.81 -17.52 14.37
C SER A 324 -26.60 -17.58 15.67
N ASN A 325 -27.21 -18.71 16.00
CA ASN A 325 -27.99 -18.91 17.23
C ASN A 325 -27.10 -19.38 18.40
N CYS A 326 -26.38 -20.50 18.25
CA CYS A 326 -25.55 -21.08 19.32
C CYS A 326 -24.03 -20.92 19.12
N GLY A 327 -23.57 -20.54 17.93
CA GLY A 327 -22.13 -20.39 17.64
C GLY A 327 -21.41 -21.65 17.17
N HIS A 328 -22.08 -22.80 17.10
CA HIS A 328 -21.52 -24.05 16.55
C HIS A 328 -20.92 -23.84 15.14
N VAL A 329 -19.73 -24.38 14.87
CA VAL A 329 -19.11 -24.28 13.53
C VAL A 329 -19.10 -25.66 12.87
N VAL A 330 -19.88 -25.81 11.79
CA VAL A 330 -19.89 -27.08 11.05
C VAL A 330 -18.58 -27.29 10.29
N GLU A 331 -18.07 -28.52 10.29
CA GLU A 331 -16.78 -28.85 9.67
C GLU A 331 -16.80 -28.59 8.15
N LYS A 332 -17.85 -29.08 7.46
CA LYS A 332 -18.00 -29.01 5.99
C LYS A 332 -19.37 -28.47 5.62
N LEU A 333 -19.37 -27.38 4.83
CA LEU A 333 -20.57 -26.79 4.24
C LEU A 333 -20.34 -26.50 2.73
N PRO A 334 -20.51 -27.51 1.86
CA PRO A 334 -20.34 -27.36 0.40
C PRO A 334 -21.13 -26.18 -0.18
N LEU A 335 -20.58 -25.49 -1.20
CA LEU A 335 -21.20 -24.29 -1.81
C LEU A 335 -22.63 -24.49 -2.34
N LYS A 336 -22.98 -25.72 -2.74
CA LYS A 336 -24.32 -26.09 -3.21
C LYS A 336 -25.39 -26.07 -2.12
N ILE A 337 -24.99 -26.19 -0.84
CA ILE A 337 -25.92 -26.13 0.29
C ILE A 337 -26.23 -24.66 0.55
N ARG A 338 -27.50 -24.30 0.47
CA ARG A 338 -28.02 -22.93 0.64
C ARG A 338 -28.88 -22.78 1.87
N GLU A 339 -29.44 -23.88 2.35
CA GLU A 339 -30.20 -23.98 3.60
C GLU A 339 -29.64 -25.16 4.40
N TRP A 340 -29.58 -25.04 5.73
CA TRP A 340 -29.09 -26.08 6.63
C TRP A 340 -29.63 -25.89 8.05
N ASP A 341 -29.76 -26.98 8.79
CA ASP A 341 -30.13 -26.97 10.20
C ASP A 341 -28.89 -27.15 11.08
N CYS A 342 -28.81 -26.39 12.17
CA CYS A 342 -27.70 -26.52 13.11
C CYS A 342 -27.77 -27.88 13.84
N PRO A 343 -26.71 -28.72 13.80
CA PRO A 343 -26.73 -30.02 14.47
C PRO A 343 -26.72 -29.93 15.99
N GLU A 344 -26.34 -28.78 16.56
CA GLU A 344 -26.23 -28.58 18.01
C GLU A 344 -27.52 -28.01 18.62
N CYS A 345 -28.13 -27.00 18.00
CA CYS A 345 -29.31 -26.33 18.54
C CYS A 345 -30.58 -26.44 17.69
N GLY A 346 -30.53 -27.10 16.53
CA GLY A 346 -31.68 -27.34 15.65
C GLY A 346 -32.18 -26.13 14.87
N SER A 347 -31.52 -24.97 14.95
CA SER A 347 -31.97 -23.76 14.23
C SER A 347 -31.79 -23.89 12.71
N HIS A 348 -32.83 -23.55 11.96
CA HIS A 348 -32.80 -23.51 10.49
C HIS A 348 -32.14 -22.22 9.96
N HIS A 349 -31.28 -22.35 8.95
CA HIS A 349 -30.50 -21.24 8.40
C HIS A 349 -30.53 -21.17 6.87
N ASP A 350 -30.93 -20.01 6.34
CA ASP A 350 -30.43 -19.58 5.02
C ASP A 350 -28.96 -19.20 5.14
N ARG A 351 -28.11 -19.79 4.30
CA ARG A 351 -26.66 -19.66 4.38
C ARG A 351 -26.16 -18.22 4.34
N ASP A 352 -26.66 -17.41 3.41
CA ASP A 352 -26.14 -16.05 3.21
C ASP A 352 -26.67 -15.10 4.30
N ILE A 353 -27.91 -15.30 4.76
CA ILE A 353 -28.48 -14.54 5.89
C ILE A 353 -27.75 -14.90 7.19
N ASN A 354 -27.51 -16.19 7.44
CA ASN A 354 -26.73 -16.63 8.60
C ASN A 354 -25.31 -16.05 8.55
N ALA A 355 -24.67 -16.07 7.37
CA ALA A 355 -23.36 -15.44 7.19
C ALA A 355 -23.37 -13.95 7.52
N SER A 356 -24.36 -13.19 7.03
CA SER A 356 -24.45 -11.75 7.29
C SER A 356 -24.73 -11.43 8.76
N VAL A 357 -25.53 -12.24 9.47
CA VAL A 357 -25.75 -12.13 10.92
C VAL A 357 -24.44 -12.39 11.69
N ASN A 358 -23.71 -13.45 11.36
CA ASN A 358 -22.41 -13.74 11.97
C ASN A 358 -21.37 -12.66 11.68
N ILE A 359 -21.39 -12.10 10.47
CA ILE A 359 -20.51 -10.97 10.08
C ILE A 359 -20.78 -9.78 11.01
N LEU A 360 -22.05 -9.41 11.19
CA LEU A 360 -22.43 -8.33 12.12
C LEU A 360 -21.90 -8.61 13.52
N ALA A 361 -22.21 -9.79 14.08
CA ALA A 361 -21.80 -10.17 15.43
C ALA A 361 -20.28 -10.10 15.61
N ALA A 362 -19.49 -10.64 14.67
CA ALA A 362 -18.04 -10.57 14.70
C ALA A 362 -17.52 -9.13 14.63
N GLY A 363 -18.11 -8.29 13.78
CA GLY A 363 -17.71 -6.89 13.67
C GLY A 363 -17.97 -6.09 14.94
N LEU A 364 -19.11 -6.32 15.60
CA LEU A 364 -19.45 -5.67 16.86
C LEU A 364 -18.54 -6.14 17.99
N ALA A 365 -18.21 -7.43 18.06
CA ALA A 365 -17.24 -7.94 19.03
C ALA A 365 -15.84 -7.29 18.83
N VAL A 366 -15.41 -7.08 17.59
CA VAL A 366 -14.17 -6.31 17.30
C VAL A 366 -14.26 -4.86 17.78
N SER A 367 -15.44 -4.24 17.72
CA SER A 367 -15.65 -2.86 18.17
C SER A 367 -15.63 -2.74 19.70
N VAL A 368 -16.21 -3.71 20.42
CA VAL A 368 -16.29 -3.72 21.89
C VAL A 368 -15.00 -4.21 22.56
N CYS A 369 -14.38 -5.28 22.05
CA CYS A 369 -13.26 -5.94 22.72
C CYS A 369 -11.88 -5.48 22.24
N GLY A 370 -11.80 -4.62 21.22
CA GLY A 370 -10.53 -4.22 20.61
C GLY A 370 -9.71 -5.37 19.98
N ALA A 371 -10.28 -6.57 19.91
CA ALA A 371 -9.61 -7.81 19.50
C ALA A 371 -10.36 -8.49 18.34
N THR A 372 -9.61 -9.06 17.40
CA THR A 372 -10.15 -9.97 16.37
C THR A 372 -10.64 -11.26 17.03
N VAL A 373 -11.94 -11.55 16.97
CA VAL A 373 -12.49 -12.83 17.46
C VAL A 373 -12.02 -13.95 16.54
N ARG A 374 -11.09 -14.79 17.03
CA ARG A 374 -10.72 -16.07 16.44
C ARG A 374 -11.41 -17.18 17.24
N PRO A 375 -11.97 -18.22 16.61
CA PRO A 375 -12.26 -19.47 17.32
C PRO A 375 -10.95 -20.06 17.86
N GLU A 376 -10.96 -20.52 19.11
CA GLU A 376 -9.94 -21.44 19.62
C GLU A 376 -9.95 -22.69 18.73
N GLU A 377 -8.76 -23.22 18.43
CA GLU A 377 -8.49 -24.32 17.48
C GLU A 377 -8.36 -23.97 15.99
N SER A 378 -7.34 -23.19 15.63
CA SER A 378 -6.65 -23.43 14.33
C SER A 378 -5.19 -22.96 14.36
N LYS A 379 -4.27 -23.92 14.17
CA LYS A 379 -2.84 -23.67 13.93
C LYS A 379 -2.65 -23.17 12.49
N SER A 380 -2.78 -21.86 12.23
CA SER A 380 -2.11 -21.20 11.08
C SER A 380 -2.10 -19.66 11.13
N ARG A 381 -0.93 -19.12 10.75
CA ARG A 381 -0.49 -17.76 10.33
C ARG A 381 -1.40 -16.54 10.58
N LYS A 382 -0.78 -15.48 11.15
CA LYS A 382 -1.33 -14.16 11.49
C LYS A 382 -1.58 -13.27 10.25
N ALA A 383 -2.74 -12.62 10.21
CA ALA A 383 -3.04 -11.48 9.35
C ALA A 383 -3.79 -10.42 10.19
N GLY A 384 -3.34 -9.16 10.08
CA GLY A 384 -3.73 -8.03 10.94
C GLY A 384 -5.02 -7.32 10.54
N ALA A 385 -5.59 -6.59 11.49
CA ALA A 385 -6.78 -5.76 11.32
C ALA A 385 -6.43 -4.29 11.64
N MET A 386 -6.61 -3.43 10.64
CA MET A 386 -6.77 -1.97 10.78
C MET A 386 -8.15 -1.67 11.37
N LYS A 387 -8.23 -0.79 12.38
CA LYS A 387 -9.39 0.05 12.63
C LYS A 387 -9.02 1.40 13.25
N GLN A 388 -9.57 2.44 12.63
CA GLN A 388 -9.62 3.82 13.10
C GLN A 388 -10.70 3.96 14.19
N LYS A 389 -10.39 4.67 15.29
CA LYS A 389 -11.35 5.12 16.33
C LYS A 389 -12.07 6.40 15.89
N VAL A 390 -13.31 6.54 16.37
CA VAL A 390 -13.97 7.83 16.69
C VAL A 390 -14.38 7.78 18.16
N SER A 391 -14.11 8.85 18.90
CA SER A 391 -14.37 9.05 20.33
C SER A 391 -15.73 9.70 20.61
N ASN A 392 -16.34 9.43 21.78
CA ASN A 392 -16.66 10.48 22.77
C ASN A 392 -17.13 9.94 24.15
N SER A 393 -16.37 10.34 25.18
CA SER A 393 -16.70 10.83 26.55
C SER A 393 -17.95 10.36 27.31
N ASN A 394 -17.75 9.76 28.49
CA ASN A 394 -17.98 10.39 29.82
C ASN A 394 -17.80 9.37 30.97
N VAL A 395 -16.73 9.49 31.77
CA VAL A 395 -16.72 9.12 33.20
C VAL A 395 -15.79 10.09 33.94
N LYS A 396 -16.28 10.58 35.09
CA LYS A 396 -15.72 11.63 35.95
C LYS A 396 -14.48 11.16 36.76
N GLU A 397 -13.58 12.14 36.97
CA GLU A 397 -12.75 12.42 38.15
C GLU A 397 -12.03 11.27 38.90
N SER A 398 -10.71 11.30 38.91
CA SER A 398 -9.91 11.93 40.00
C SER A 398 -8.50 11.34 40.07
N ARG A 399 -7.49 12.19 39.85
CA ARG A 399 -6.25 12.37 40.61
C ARG A 399 -5.25 13.11 39.74
N ALA A 400 -5.06 14.38 40.08
CA ALA A 400 -4.08 15.27 39.50
C ALA A 400 -2.66 14.79 39.82
N VAL A 401 -1.75 14.93 38.84
CA VAL A 401 -0.30 15.03 39.07
C VAL A 401 0.10 16.44 38.63
N PRO A 402 0.96 17.15 39.39
CA PRO A 402 0.97 18.60 39.43
C PRO A 402 1.64 19.24 38.22
N SER A 403 1.06 20.35 37.76
CA SER A 403 1.74 21.35 36.94
C SER A 403 2.91 21.95 37.71
N GLY A 404 4.14 21.64 37.28
CA GLY A 404 5.36 22.19 37.85
C GLY A 404 6.44 22.37 36.78
N GLN A 405 6.71 23.63 36.46
CA GLN A 405 7.94 24.19 35.87
C GLN A 405 8.47 23.62 34.55
N ARG A 406 8.50 24.49 33.53
CA ARG A 406 9.40 24.38 32.37
C ARG A 406 10.84 24.25 32.88
N ARG A 407 11.36 23.04 32.88
CA ARG A 407 12.79 22.80 32.76
C ARG A 407 13.09 22.59 31.27
N GLU A 408 14.20 23.15 30.82
CA GLU A 408 14.75 22.94 29.49
C GLU A 408 15.19 21.47 29.37
N ASP A 409 14.24 20.56 29.18
CA ASP A 409 14.46 19.12 29.35
C ASP A 409 14.53 18.41 27.99
N VAL A 410 15.71 17.83 27.76
CA VAL A 410 16.12 16.86 26.73
C VAL A 410 14.95 16.12 26.07
N ASN A 411 14.73 16.33 24.75
CA ASN A 411 13.75 15.59 23.92
C ASN A 411 14.12 14.10 23.69
N GLU A 412 15.04 13.55 24.48
CA GLU A 412 15.63 12.22 24.33
C GLU A 412 15.33 11.38 25.57
N TYR A 413 14.95 10.13 25.32
CA TYR A 413 14.55 9.15 26.32
C TYR A 413 15.43 7.91 26.17
N GLN A 414 15.57 7.15 27.24
CA GLN A 414 16.30 5.88 27.28
C GLN A 414 15.36 4.74 27.68
N CYS A 415 15.45 3.62 26.97
CA CYS A 415 14.68 2.40 27.22
C CYS A 415 15.11 1.77 28.56
N GLN A 416 14.16 1.57 29.47
CA GLN A 416 14.34 0.83 30.74
C GLN A 416 14.12 -0.67 30.56
N ASP A 417 13.42 -1.08 29.51
CA ASP A 417 13.16 -2.46 29.15
C ASP A 417 13.27 -2.64 27.63
N ASN A 418 13.28 -3.90 27.18
CA ASN A 418 13.16 -4.20 25.76
C ASN A 418 11.76 -3.79 25.26
N ILE A 419 11.72 -2.94 24.23
CA ILE A 419 10.47 -2.43 23.65
C ILE A 419 10.31 -2.84 22.18
N ASN A 420 9.05 -2.98 21.77
CA ASN A 420 8.70 -3.20 20.37
C ASN A 420 8.37 -1.88 19.69
N ILE A 421 8.91 -1.67 18.50
CA ILE A 421 8.65 -0.51 17.65
C ILE A 421 7.96 -1.00 16.38
N TYR A 422 6.82 -0.41 16.06
CA TYR A 422 5.92 -0.88 15.03
C TYR A 422 5.94 -0.02 13.78
N ASP A 423 5.54 -0.59 12.65
CA ASP A 423 5.55 0.07 11.33
C ASP A 423 4.47 1.15 11.16
N SER A 424 3.48 1.14 12.04
CA SER A 424 2.26 1.93 11.96
C SER A 424 1.70 2.21 13.35
N SER A 425 0.88 3.26 13.48
CA SER A 425 0.31 3.68 14.76
C SER A 425 -0.69 2.66 15.34
N GLU A 426 -1.20 1.75 14.50
CA GLU A 426 -2.02 0.62 14.92
C GLU A 426 -1.22 -0.50 15.62
N CYS A 427 0.12 -0.45 15.57
CA CYS A 427 1.02 -1.38 16.27
C CYS A 427 0.76 -2.88 15.97
N ASN A 428 0.45 -3.18 14.71
CA ASN A 428 0.08 -4.53 14.25
C ASN A 428 1.27 -5.37 13.75
N LEU A 429 2.27 -4.71 13.15
CA LEU A 429 3.45 -5.37 12.58
C LEU A 429 4.71 -4.80 13.21
N LEU A 430 5.56 -5.70 13.71
CA LEU A 430 6.85 -5.34 14.28
C LEU A 430 7.74 -4.80 13.17
N ALA A 431 8.24 -3.58 13.33
CA ALA A 431 9.23 -2.99 12.43
C ALA A 431 10.64 -3.23 12.98
N THR A 432 10.84 -2.92 14.27
CA THR A 432 12.09 -3.21 14.98
C THR A 432 11.84 -3.38 16.48
N GLN A 433 12.88 -3.66 17.25
CA GLN A 433 12.88 -3.61 18.70
C GLN A 433 14.01 -2.70 19.16
N ALA A 434 13.84 -2.11 20.34
CA ALA A 434 14.92 -1.42 21.02
C ALA A 434 15.26 -2.17 22.31
N ALA A 435 16.52 -2.54 22.47
CA ALA A 435 17.01 -3.16 23.68
C ALA A 435 17.00 -2.15 24.84
N MET A 436 16.91 -2.67 26.06
CA MET A 436 17.16 -1.88 27.27
C MET A 436 18.48 -1.10 27.13
N GLY A 437 18.45 0.19 27.48
CA GLY A 437 19.58 1.12 27.37
C GLY A 437 19.64 1.93 26.08
N ARG A 438 18.87 1.58 25.04
CA ARG A 438 18.82 2.36 23.79
C ARG A 438 18.14 3.71 23.98
N ASN A 439 18.58 4.70 23.22
CA ASN A 439 18.06 6.06 23.23
C ASN A 439 17.06 6.29 22.08
N LEU A 440 16.01 7.05 22.36
CA LEU A 440 15.00 7.44 21.39
C LEU A 440 14.56 8.88 21.60
N GLN A 441 14.05 9.49 20.54
CA GLN A 441 13.39 10.79 20.57
C GLN A 441 11.91 10.61 20.26
N VAL A 442 11.04 11.28 21.02
CA VAL A 442 9.62 11.35 20.70
C VAL A 442 9.42 12.43 19.64
N ILE A 443 9.04 12.03 18.42
CA ILE A 443 8.84 12.96 17.30
C ILE A 443 7.46 13.60 17.37
N GLN A 444 6.43 12.80 17.68
CA GLN A 444 5.04 13.25 17.67
C GLN A 444 4.22 12.54 18.75
N LEU A 445 3.55 13.34 19.59
CA LEU A 445 2.52 12.90 20.53
C LEU A 445 1.16 12.88 19.82
N GLN A 446 0.43 11.77 19.93
CA GLN A 446 -0.91 11.66 19.36
C GLN A 446 -1.97 11.92 20.45
N GLU A 447 -2.26 13.19 20.71
CA GLU A 447 -3.13 13.66 21.82
C GLU A 447 -4.57 13.09 21.81
N LYS A 448 -5.07 12.59 20.67
CA LYS A 448 -6.48 12.19 20.52
C LYS A 448 -6.78 10.70 20.77
N LEU A 449 -5.77 9.83 20.93
CA LEU A 449 -6.02 8.39 20.98
C LEU A 449 -5.26 7.58 22.04
N ASN A 450 -4.21 8.12 22.67
CA ASN A 450 -3.33 7.41 23.63
C ASN A 450 -3.04 5.95 23.23
N SER A 451 -2.83 5.68 21.93
CA SER A 451 -2.60 4.31 21.43
C SER A 451 -1.14 4.03 21.13
N ALA A 452 -0.43 4.98 20.53
CA ALA A 452 1.00 4.90 20.24
C ALA A 452 1.61 6.30 20.07
N ILE A 453 2.92 6.41 20.22
CA ILE A 453 3.70 7.62 19.96
C ILE A 453 4.74 7.34 18.86
N LEU A 454 4.97 8.32 17.99
CA LEU A 454 6.00 8.20 16.96
C LEU A 454 7.36 8.50 17.58
N VAL A 455 8.29 7.56 17.48
CA VAL A 455 9.64 7.65 18.03
C VAL A 455 10.70 7.47 16.94
N LYS A 456 11.87 8.06 17.15
CA LYS A 456 13.09 7.83 16.35
C LYS A 456 14.19 7.33 17.26
N LEU A 457 14.73 6.15 16.97
CA LEU A 457 15.90 5.62 17.65
C LEU A 457 17.13 6.47 17.30
N GLN A 458 17.89 6.84 18.33
CA GLN A 458 18.97 7.81 18.18
C GLN A 458 20.26 7.20 17.65
N GLU A 459 20.40 5.88 17.64
CA GLU A 459 21.65 5.24 17.22
C GLU A 459 21.67 4.79 15.76
N ASP A 460 20.49 4.59 15.14
CA ASP A 460 20.34 4.12 13.76
C ASP A 460 19.31 4.91 12.93
N ASP A 461 18.82 6.05 13.46
CA ASP A 461 17.77 6.90 12.87
C ASP A 461 16.45 6.19 12.55
N TYR A 462 16.25 4.96 13.05
CA TYR A 462 15.08 4.18 12.70
C TYR A 462 13.81 4.77 13.34
N GLN A 463 12.82 5.06 12.51
CA GLN A 463 11.54 5.62 12.96
C GLN A 463 10.46 4.55 13.03
N GLY A 464 9.64 4.62 14.07
CA GLY A 464 8.47 3.79 14.18
C GLY A 464 7.61 4.16 15.38
N TRP A 465 6.61 3.33 15.63
CA TRP A 465 5.57 3.62 16.63
C TRP A 465 5.80 2.81 17.89
N LEU A 466 5.91 3.48 19.04
CA LEU A 466 5.93 2.85 20.36
C LEU A 466 4.51 2.85 20.92
N LYS A 467 4.02 1.69 21.39
CA LYS A 467 2.70 1.61 22.04
C LYS A 467 2.65 2.52 23.26
N TYR A 468 1.51 3.17 23.47
CA TYR A 468 1.33 4.04 24.63
C TYR A 468 1.42 3.26 25.95
N THR A 469 1.05 1.97 25.94
CA THR A 469 1.19 1.06 27.09
C THR A 469 2.63 0.68 27.41
N ASP A 470 3.61 1.05 26.57
CA ASP A 470 5.03 0.79 26.79
C ASP A 470 5.80 2.11 27.08
N ILE A 471 5.11 3.23 27.35
CA ILE A 471 5.74 4.53 27.69
C ILE A 471 6.42 4.49 29.07
N ASP A 472 5.89 3.70 30.00
CA ASP A 472 6.51 3.46 31.31
C ASP A 472 7.87 2.74 31.20
N LYS A 473 8.16 2.14 30.04
CA LYS A 473 9.45 1.50 29.74
C LYS A 473 10.49 2.46 29.18
N ILE A 474 10.22 3.77 29.17
CA ILE A 474 11.19 4.79 28.75
C ILE A 474 11.27 5.89 29.81
N GLN A 475 12.46 6.44 30.02
CA GLN A 475 12.67 7.57 30.93
C GLN A 475 13.48 8.67 30.25
N PRO A 476 13.36 9.94 30.65
CA PRO A 476 14.24 10.99 30.14
C PRO A 476 15.72 10.60 30.25
N ALA A 477 16.46 10.75 29.15
CA ALA A 477 17.87 10.38 29.12
C ALA A 477 18.68 11.34 30.01
N LYS A 478 19.53 10.79 30.90
CA LYS A 478 20.44 11.60 31.74
C LYS A 478 21.45 12.39 30.91
N THR A 479 21.87 11.82 29.78
CA THR A 479 22.77 12.42 28.82
C THR A 479 22.33 12.05 27.40
N PRO A 480 22.34 12.99 26.44
CA PRO A 480 22.06 12.69 25.05
C PRO A 480 23.00 11.63 24.48
N PHE A 481 22.52 10.83 23.52
CA PHE A 481 23.33 9.87 22.80
C PHE A 481 24.45 10.59 22.05
N LYS A 482 25.67 10.07 22.22
CA LYS A 482 26.85 10.47 21.48
C LYS A 482 27.42 9.22 20.81
N PRO A 483 27.45 9.16 19.47
CA PRO A 483 28.01 8.01 18.77
C PRO A 483 29.51 7.93 19.08
N HIS A 484 29.99 6.73 19.44
CA HIS A 484 31.41 6.45 19.49
C HIS A 484 31.88 6.10 18.08
N ILE A 485 32.90 6.78 17.58
CA ILE A 485 33.42 6.58 16.23
C ILE A 485 34.41 5.42 16.25
N PHE A 486 34.16 4.41 15.42
CA PHE A 486 35.09 3.32 15.17
C PHE A 486 35.61 3.40 13.73
N GLY A 487 36.93 3.32 13.57
CA GLY A 487 37.60 3.15 12.28
C GLY A 487 37.75 1.68 11.87
N GLU A 488 38.16 1.44 10.62
CA GLU A 488 38.27 0.08 10.07
C GLU A 488 39.15 -0.87 10.92
N THR A 489 40.30 -0.38 11.40
CA THR A 489 41.23 -1.19 12.21
C THR A 489 40.59 -1.65 13.52
N GLU A 490 39.93 -0.74 14.25
CA GLU A 490 39.25 -1.04 15.51
C GLU A 490 38.09 -2.01 15.30
N ILE A 491 37.33 -1.82 14.21
CA ILE A 491 36.25 -2.74 13.84
C ILE A 491 36.80 -4.14 13.57
N ARG A 492 37.94 -4.23 12.87
CA ARG A 492 38.60 -5.51 12.56
C ARG A 492 39.05 -6.24 13.82
N GLU A 493 39.59 -5.53 14.81
CA GLU A 493 39.99 -6.08 16.11
C GLU A 493 38.79 -6.64 16.90
N LYS A 494 37.59 -6.11 16.68
CA LYS A 494 36.36 -6.53 17.35
C LYS A 494 35.59 -7.67 16.67
N LEU A 495 35.96 -8.07 15.45
CA LEU A 495 35.30 -9.15 14.71
C LEU A 495 35.19 -10.48 15.47
N PRO A 496 36.21 -10.95 16.22
CA PRO A 496 36.08 -12.19 16.99
C PRO A 496 34.94 -12.16 18.01
N GLU A 497 34.74 -11.03 18.70
CA GLU A 497 33.66 -10.83 19.67
C GLU A 497 32.28 -10.80 18.97
N ILE A 498 32.18 -10.13 17.82
CA ILE A 498 30.97 -10.08 16.98
C ILE A 498 30.56 -11.48 16.53
N ILE A 499 31.53 -12.27 16.05
CA ILE A 499 31.28 -13.65 15.61
C ILE A 499 30.87 -14.52 16.80
N ALA A 500 31.55 -14.40 17.93
CA ALA A 500 31.19 -15.13 19.15
C ALA A 500 29.76 -14.83 19.61
N PHE A 501 29.29 -13.58 19.47
CA PHE A 501 27.90 -13.23 19.73
C PHE A 501 26.94 -14.03 18.84
N THR A 502 27.19 -14.13 17.54
CA THR A 502 26.31 -14.86 16.61
C THR A 502 26.24 -16.36 16.93
N TYR A 503 27.36 -16.98 17.32
CA TYR A 503 27.40 -18.37 17.79
C TYR A 503 26.60 -18.57 19.08
N LYS A 504 26.74 -17.65 20.05
CA LYS A 504 25.98 -17.68 21.30
C LYS A 504 24.49 -17.53 21.04
N ALA A 505 24.08 -16.60 20.17
CA ALA A 505 22.69 -16.42 19.78
C ALA A 505 22.14 -17.68 19.09
N MET A 506 22.93 -18.32 18.22
CA MET A 506 22.56 -19.58 17.56
C MET A 506 22.40 -20.75 18.54
N SER A 507 23.22 -20.84 19.59
CA SER A 507 23.13 -21.92 20.58
C SER A 507 21.90 -21.86 21.49
N ILE A 508 21.24 -20.70 21.55
CA ILE A 508 20.02 -20.51 22.32
C ILE A 508 18.83 -20.83 21.42
N PRO A 509 17.82 -21.61 21.88
CA PRO A 509 16.61 -21.86 21.11
C PRO A 509 15.99 -20.56 20.59
N ASN A 510 15.93 -20.45 19.26
CA ASN A 510 15.48 -19.24 18.58
C ASN A 510 14.58 -19.61 17.39
N TYR A 511 13.82 -18.62 16.94
CA TYR A 511 13.15 -18.66 15.65
C TYR A 511 13.27 -17.34 14.91
N TYR A 512 13.03 -17.36 13.60
CA TYR A 512 13.03 -16.14 12.79
C TYR A 512 11.85 -15.23 13.14
N LEU A 513 12.16 -14.06 13.72
CA LEU A 513 11.17 -13.03 14.04
C LEU A 513 11.38 -11.84 13.11
N TRP A 514 10.46 -11.61 12.17
CA TRP A 514 10.46 -10.41 11.34
C TRP A 514 10.40 -9.15 12.22
N GLY A 515 11.34 -8.23 12.04
CA GLY A 515 11.49 -7.05 12.89
C GLY A 515 12.33 -7.29 14.16
N GLY A 516 12.82 -8.52 14.41
CA GLY A 516 13.51 -8.89 15.64
C GLY A 516 14.96 -8.43 15.68
N THR A 517 15.32 -7.67 16.72
CA THR A 517 16.70 -7.22 17.01
C THR A 517 17.14 -7.56 18.44
N VAL A 518 16.24 -8.15 19.24
CA VAL A 518 16.50 -8.52 20.64
C VAL A 518 16.39 -10.03 20.80
N GLY A 519 17.36 -10.60 21.51
CA GLY A 519 17.42 -12.04 21.73
C GLY A 519 16.22 -12.64 22.48
N PRO A 520 15.92 -13.92 22.25
CA PRO A 520 16.68 -14.85 21.40
C PRO A 520 16.29 -14.82 19.91
N ASN A 521 15.25 -14.07 19.51
CA ASN A 521 14.65 -14.18 18.18
C ASN A 521 14.97 -12.98 17.29
N TYR A 522 15.72 -13.22 16.22
CA TYR A 522 16.20 -12.17 15.33
C TYR A 522 15.69 -12.37 13.89
N ASP A 523 15.55 -11.27 13.14
CA ASP A 523 15.60 -11.35 11.68
C ASP A 523 17.04 -11.28 11.15
N CYS A 524 17.21 -11.32 9.83
CA CYS A 524 18.54 -11.38 9.21
C CYS A 524 19.38 -10.14 9.55
N SER A 525 18.91 -8.94 9.23
CA SER A 525 19.66 -7.70 9.48
C SER A 525 19.71 -7.30 10.95
N GLY A 526 18.72 -7.73 11.75
CA GLY A 526 18.68 -7.52 13.19
C GLY A 526 19.66 -8.39 13.96
N LEU A 527 19.92 -9.63 13.51
CA LEU A 527 21.02 -10.45 14.04
C LEU A 527 22.37 -9.76 13.80
N ILE A 528 22.59 -9.28 12.56
CA ILE A 528 23.84 -8.61 12.19
C ILE A 528 24.01 -7.32 12.99
N GLN A 529 22.98 -6.47 13.05
CA GLN A 529 23.03 -5.25 13.83
C GLN A 529 23.30 -5.54 15.32
N ALA A 530 22.61 -6.51 15.91
CA ALA A 530 22.82 -6.88 17.32
C ALA A 530 24.25 -7.38 17.60
N ALA A 531 24.83 -8.15 16.66
CA ALA A 531 26.20 -8.64 16.80
C ALA A 531 27.23 -7.51 16.82
N PHE A 532 27.12 -6.53 15.90
CA PHE A 532 28.01 -5.37 15.88
C PHE A 532 27.76 -4.43 17.07
N VAL A 533 26.50 -4.24 17.46
CA VAL A 533 26.13 -3.41 18.63
C VAL A 533 26.66 -4.00 19.94
N SER A 534 26.85 -5.32 20.02
CA SER A 534 27.42 -5.97 21.22
C SER A 534 28.83 -5.47 21.59
N VAL A 535 29.54 -4.89 20.62
CA VAL A 535 30.86 -4.26 20.78
C VAL A 535 30.83 -2.74 20.54
N GLY A 536 29.63 -2.14 20.52
CA GLY A 536 29.42 -0.70 20.38
C GLY A 536 29.36 -0.16 18.95
N ILE A 537 29.50 -1.01 17.92
CA ILE A 537 29.50 -0.58 16.51
C ILE A 537 28.06 -0.58 15.98
N TRP A 538 27.59 0.58 15.53
CA TRP A 538 26.23 0.72 15.00
C TRP A 538 26.18 0.50 13.50
N LEU A 539 25.15 -0.21 13.04
CA LEU A 539 24.82 -0.40 11.63
C LEU A 539 23.38 0.09 11.37
N PRO A 540 23.05 0.48 10.13
CA PRO A 540 21.65 0.68 9.74
C PRO A 540 20.81 -0.58 9.96
N ARG A 541 19.49 -0.40 10.08
CA ARG A 541 18.59 -1.46 10.53
C ARG A 541 18.24 -2.50 9.47
N ASP A 542 17.98 -2.07 8.24
CA ASP A 542 17.49 -2.96 7.18
C ASP A 542 18.63 -3.49 6.30
N ALA A 543 18.48 -4.70 5.75
CA ALA A 543 19.52 -5.35 4.93
C ALA A 543 20.00 -4.48 3.74
N TYR A 544 19.09 -3.85 2.99
CA TYR A 544 19.45 -2.94 1.90
C TYR A 544 20.18 -1.67 2.39
N GLN A 545 19.88 -1.19 3.60
CA GLN A 545 20.58 -0.05 4.19
C GLN A 545 21.99 -0.45 4.62
N GLN A 546 22.16 -1.65 5.18
CA GLN A 546 23.47 -2.21 5.50
C GLN A 546 24.31 -2.41 4.23
N GLU A 547 23.72 -2.94 3.14
CA GLU A 547 24.37 -3.07 1.82
C GLU A 547 24.87 -1.72 1.30
N ALA A 548 24.02 -0.69 1.36
CA ALA A 548 24.35 0.66 0.89
C ALA A 548 25.37 1.39 1.78
N PHE A 549 25.42 1.05 3.07
CA PHE A 549 26.28 1.69 4.06
C PHE A 549 27.72 1.16 4.06
N CYS A 550 27.87 -0.15 3.87
CA CYS A 550 29.15 -0.85 3.91
C CYS A 550 29.99 -0.56 2.66
N GLN A 551 31.31 -0.76 2.77
CA GLN A 551 32.21 -0.63 1.62
C GLN A 551 32.06 -1.86 0.72
N ASN A 552 31.58 -1.66 -0.50
CA ASN A 552 31.40 -2.75 -1.46
C ASN A 552 32.73 -3.47 -1.76
N ILE A 553 32.70 -4.80 -1.78
CA ILE A 553 33.82 -5.64 -2.19
C ILE A 553 33.60 -6.03 -3.64
N SER A 554 34.55 -5.65 -4.51
CA SER A 554 34.51 -6.08 -5.91
C SER A 554 34.77 -7.58 -5.97
N LEU A 555 33.75 -8.35 -6.37
CA LEU A 555 33.82 -9.80 -6.42
C LEU A 555 33.91 -10.32 -7.86
N ASP A 556 34.87 -11.20 -8.10
CA ASP A 556 34.81 -12.13 -9.24
C ASP A 556 34.06 -13.39 -8.79
N LYS A 557 32.96 -13.72 -9.48
CA LYS A 557 32.11 -14.87 -9.16
C LYS A 557 32.86 -16.21 -9.18
N TYR A 558 34.01 -16.30 -9.86
CA TYR A 558 34.83 -17.49 -9.90
C TYR A 558 35.93 -17.55 -8.82
N GLN A 559 36.12 -16.47 -8.04
CA GLN A 559 37.11 -16.36 -6.96
C GLN A 559 36.50 -15.89 -5.63
N LEU A 560 35.20 -16.10 -5.45
CA LEU A 560 34.41 -15.61 -4.33
C LEU A 560 35.05 -15.85 -2.95
N ASN A 561 35.64 -17.04 -2.75
CA ASN A 561 36.24 -17.44 -1.48
C ASN A 561 37.62 -16.83 -1.21
N ASN A 562 38.29 -16.27 -2.22
CA ASN A 562 39.63 -15.68 -2.08
C ASN A 562 39.61 -14.17 -1.81
N GLN A 563 38.44 -13.53 -1.94
CA GLN A 563 38.29 -12.07 -1.83
C GLN A 563 37.52 -11.63 -0.57
N LEU A 564 36.76 -12.55 0.01
CA LEU A 564 36.06 -12.33 1.28
C LEU A 564 36.97 -12.63 2.46
N ILE A 565 36.95 -11.76 3.46
CA ILE A 565 37.57 -12.02 4.75
C ILE A 565 36.50 -12.24 5.81
N VAL A 566 36.86 -12.98 6.86
CA VAL A 566 36.03 -13.19 8.04
C VAL A 566 35.52 -11.84 8.55
N GLY A 567 34.22 -11.73 8.79
CA GLY A 567 33.56 -10.49 9.22
C GLY A 567 32.93 -9.66 8.10
N ASP A 568 33.19 -9.98 6.84
CA ASP A 568 32.48 -9.35 5.72
C ASP A 568 30.98 -9.72 5.75
N LEU A 569 30.14 -8.81 5.27
CA LEU A 569 28.71 -9.06 5.12
C LEU A 569 28.40 -9.56 3.71
N VAL A 570 27.63 -10.64 3.63
CA VAL A 570 27.14 -11.21 2.38
C VAL A 570 25.66 -10.90 2.23
N PHE A 571 25.28 -10.37 1.06
CA PHE A 571 23.94 -9.90 0.78
C PHE A 571 23.27 -10.73 -0.30
N PHE A 572 21.97 -10.94 -0.12
CA PHE A 572 21.14 -11.77 -0.98
C PHE A 572 19.89 -11.01 -1.40
N GLY A 573 19.40 -11.31 -2.60
CA GLY A 573 18.13 -10.78 -3.10
C GLY A 573 17.93 -11.03 -4.59
N THR A 574 16.67 -11.19 -4.99
CA THR A 574 16.26 -11.38 -6.40
C THR A 574 15.82 -10.09 -7.10
N GLY A 575 15.91 -8.95 -6.39
CA GLY A 575 15.47 -7.63 -6.82
C GLY A 575 16.62 -6.61 -7.01
N GLU A 576 16.27 -5.32 -6.98
CA GLU A 576 17.25 -4.22 -7.13
C GLU A 576 18.03 -3.89 -5.84
N GLU A 577 17.65 -4.47 -4.70
CA GLU A 577 18.20 -4.20 -3.36
C GLU A 577 18.30 -5.53 -2.59
N ALA A 578 19.22 -5.63 -1.62
CA ALA A 578 19.30 -6.79 -0.73
C ALA A 578 18.05 -6.91 0.16
N ASP A 579 17.43 -8.09 0.17
CA ASP A 579 16.32 -8.43 1.08
C ASP A 579 16.78 -9.30 2.27
N HIS A 580 18.03 -9.77 2.24
CA HIS A 580 18.61 -10.64 3.25
C HIS A 580 20.12 -10.45 3.37
N VAL A 581 20.66 -10.66 4.58
CA VAL A 581 22.09 -10.47 4.91
C VAL A 581 22.59 -11.58 5.84
N GLY A 582 23.88 -11.92 5.73
CA GLY A 582 24.61 -12.80 6.64
C GLY A 582 26.03 -12.32 6.92
N LEU A 583 26.64 -12.84 7.98
CA LEU A 583 28.02 -12.57 8.38
C LEU A 583 28.93 -13.69 7.91
N TYR A 584 29.96 -13.35 7.14
CA TYR A 584 30.92 -14.32 6.60
C TYR A 584 31.88 -14.83 7.69
N LEU A 585 32.04 -16.15 7.75
CA LEU A 585 32.82 -16.87 8.75
C LEU A 585 34.14 -17.45 8.20
N GLY A 586 34.44 -17.22 6.92
CA GLY A 586 35.56 -17.85 6.24
C GLY A 586 35.19 -19.18 5.59
N GLU A 587 36.06 -19.64 4.67
CA GLU A 587 35.93 -20.94 3.97
C GLU A 587 34.56 -21.10 3.26
N GLY A 588 34.01 -20.00 2.74
CA GLY A 588 32.72 -20.00 2.06
C GLY A 588 31.51 -20.09 3.00
N ARG A 589 31.68 -20.09 4.32
CA ARG A 589 30.57 -20.19 5.28
C ARG A 589 30.09 -18.82 5.75
N TYR A 590 28.80 -18.70 6.03
CA TYR A 590 28.22 -17.51 6.64
C TYR A 590 27.11 -17.87 7.63
N ILE A 591 26.96 -17.05 8.67
CA ILE A 591 25.90 -17.17 9.68
C ILE A 591 24.83 -16.10 9.48
N HIS A 592 23.57 -16.50 9.58
CA HIS A 592 22.42 -15.62 9.39
C HIS A 592 21.18 -16.17 10.08
N SER A 593 20.19 -15.31 10.34
CA SER A 593 18.83 -15.73 10.72
C SER A 593 17.97 -15.80 9.47
N SER A 594 17.29 -16.92 9.20
CA SER A 594 16.44 -17.11 8.00
C SER A 594 15.04 -17.65 8.30
N GLY A 595 14.04 -17.25 7.50
CA GLY A 595 12.63 -17.60 7.71
C GLY A 595 12.27 -19.05 7.40
N LYS A 596 11.09 -19.51 7.82
CA LYS A 596 10.64 -20.92 7.71
C LYS A 596 10.43 -21.44 6.28
N SER A 597 10.05 -20.57 5.33
CA SER A 597 9.63 -21.01 4.00
C SER A 597 10.78 -21.31 3.06
N GLN A 598 11.91 -20.64 3.25
CA GLN A 598 13.07 -20.67 2.35
C GLN A 598 14.39 -20.80 3.12
N GLY A 599 14.32 -21.06 4.43
CA GLY A 599 15.44 -21.02 5.36
C GLY A 599 15.20 -21.91 6.57
N ARG A 600 16.02 -21.71 7.61
CA ARG A 600 16.11 -22.59 8.79
C ARG A 600 15.09 -22.25 9.89
N ASN A 601 14.23 -21.25 9.70
CA ASN A 601 13.34 -20.70 10.71
C ASN A 601 14.07 -20.26 12.00
N GLY A 602 15.24 -19.65 11.87
CA GLY A 602 16.12 -19.27 12.96
C GLY A 602 17.54 -19.03 12.47
N ILE A 603 18.47 -18.93 13.40
CA ILE A 603 19.90 -18.73 13.14
C ILE A 603 20.54 -20.05 12.70
N GLY A 604 21.31 -20.01 11.63
CA GLY A 604 22.12 -21.14 11.19
C GLY A 604 23.29 -20.71 10.31
N ILE A 605 24.11 -21.69 9.97
CA ILE A 605 25.28 -21.52 9.10
C ILE A 605 25.00 -22.21 7.77
N ASP A 606 25.19 -21.47 6.70
CA ASP A 606 25.06 -21.93 5.33
C ASP A 606 26.37 -21.74 4.56
N VAL A 607 26.48 -22.42 3.42
CA VAL A 607 27.66 -22.35 2.55
C VAL A 607 27.33 -21.55 1.29
N LEU A 608 28.21 -20.62 0.93
CA LEU A 608 28.14 -19.80 -0.26
C LEU A 608 28.70 -20.59 -1.47
N SER A 609 27.99 -21.65 -1.85
CA SER A 609 28.39 -22.58 -2.90
C SER A 609 27.19 -23.13 -3.66
N GLU A 610 27.41 -23.52 -4.92
CA GLU A 610 26.46 -24.32 -5.73
C GLU A 610 26.30 -25.74 -5.18
N VAL A 611 27.25 -26.20 -4.38
CA VAL A 611 27.28 -27.53 -3.77
C VAL A 611 27.10 -27.35 -2.25
N GLY A 612 25.87 -27.57 -1.78
CA GLY A 612 25.45 -27.42 -0.38
C GLY A 612 24.08 -28.06 -0.14
N ASP A 613 23.48 -27.87 1.04
CA ASP A 613 22.10 -28.30 1.28
C ASP A 613 21.08 -27.40 0.56
N GLU A 614 19.80 -27.78 0.57
CA GLU A 614 18.75 -27.08 -0.19
C GLU A 614 18.67 -25.58 0.18
N VAL A 615 18.90 -25.25 1.46
CA VAL A 615 18.87 -23.86 1.94
C VAL A 615 20.09 -23.09 1.42
N SER A 616 21.29 -23.66 1.56
CA SER A 616 22.54 -23.06 1.09
C SER A 616 22.50 -22.79 -0.41
N GLN A 617 22.05 -23.76 -1.22
CA GLN A 617 21.91 -23.60 -2.66
C GLN A 617 20.92 -22.47 -3.03
N ARG A 618 19.81 -22.37 -2.30
CA ARG A 618 18.79 -21.33 -2.54
C ARG A 618 19.31 -19.93 -2.27
N TYR A 619 20.03 -19.75 -1.17
CA TYR A 619 20.63 -18.46 -0.86
C TYR A 619 21.78 -18.16 -1.81
N TYR A 620 22.62 -19.14 -2.16
CA TYR A 620 23.67 -18.96 -3.16
C TYR A 620 23.13 -18.48 -4.52
N GLN A 621 22.02 -19.04 -5.00
CA GLN A 621 21.34 -18.58 -6.23
C GLN A 621 20.84 -17.12 -6.16
N GLN A 622 20.67 -16.60 -4.95
CA GLN A 622 20.24 -15.24 -4.67
C GLN A 622 21.40 -14.36 -4.21
N PHE A 623 22.64 -14.87 -4.22
CA PHE A 623 23.80 -14.10 -3.83
C PHE A 623 23.95 -12.90 -4.77
N ARG A 624 24.09 -11.72 -4.16
CA ARG A 624 24.01 -10.45 -4.86
C ARG A 624 25.33 -9.70 -4.79
N SER A 625 25.84 -9.52 -3.59
CA SER A 625 27.00 -8.68 -3.31
C SER A 625 27.61 -9.06 -1.96
N ALA A 626 28.82 -8.59 -1.71
CA ALA A 626 29.39 -8.55 -0.37
C ALA A 626 29.96 -7.16 -0.09
N ALA A 627 29.99 -6.79 1.18
CA ALA A 627 30.52 -5.51 1.61
C ALA A 627 31.14 -5.61 3.00
N ARG A 628 32.11 -4.73 3.26
CA ARG A 628 32.87 -4.66 4.51
C ARG A 628 32.39 -3.51 5.38
N VAL A 629 32.22 -3.79 6.67
CA VAL A 629 31.97 -2.74 7.67
C VAL A 629 33.30 -2.06 7.99
N VAL A 630 33.48 -0.82 7.54
CA VAL A 630 34.72 -0.04 7.73
C VAL A 630 34.55 1.18 8.63
N ARG A 631 33.32 1.43 9.09
CA ARG A 631 32.96 2.54 9.97
C ARG A 631 31.68 2.20 10.74
N THR A 632 31.48 2.87 11.87
CA THR A 632 30.19 2.88 12.57
C THR A 632 29.19 3.81 11.87
N TYR A 633 27.90 3.53 12.02
CA TYR A 633 26.84 4.44 11.61
C TYR A 633 26.81 5.68 12.52
N ILE A 634 26.63 6.84 11.91
CA ILE A 634 26.45 8.13 12.60
C ILE A 634 25.09 8.68 12.16
N PRO A 635 24.15 8.90 13.10
CA PRO A 635 22.85 9.50 12.82
C PRO A 635 22.97 10.89 12.17
N HIS A 636 22.05 11.23 11.26
CA HIS A 636 22.12 12.44 10.43
C HIS A 636 22.04 13.75 11.21
N ASP A 637 21.49 13.73 12.43
CA ASP A 637 21.44 14.88 13.34
C ASP A 637 22.65 14.97 14.27
N LYS A 638 23.60 14.03 14.14
CA LYS A 638 24.85 13.95 14.90
C LYS A 638 26.11 14.02 14.02
N THR A 639 25.94 14.07 12.68
CA THR A 639 27.02 14.23 11.68
C THR A 639 27.51 15.65 11.53
#